data_AF-A0A268KCU9-F1
#
_entry.id   AF-A0A268KCU9-F1
#
_cell.length_a   1.000
_cell.length_b   1.000
_cell.length_c   1.000
_cell.angle_alpha   90.00
_cell.angle_beta   90.00
_cell.angle_gamma   90.00
#
_symmetry.space_group_name_H-M   'P 1'
#
loop_
_entity.id
_entity.type
_entity.pdbx_description
1 polymer ?
#
loop_
_entity_poly.entity_id
_entity_poly.type
_entity_poly.pdbx_seq_one_letter_code
_entity_poly.pdbx_strand_id
1 'polypeptide(L)'
;MSEKMGSFKLKSKQIIILMLLITTAVLLGNFIVSANDTYYSNYYPAKNATITVSNSKISVYIKSVNELNSSSAILKVNGQQVPATFAAKSYTGGKEGTISFNATNLNDGVNTIEVSMKDKADSSIVYSDTWTFTVAEAPKIINMSPANNSEQATLNQVSAVVTDNGAINWDTVQLKINNVVKTPLEINKDTGTVTFINSISTGSYTAYLEAIDSIGKKTTKTWKFIVDSTPPEISSLNYFKDGMTLTDGPLKLSIGLKDIVDIKDNVTLKLDGEPLAIDFKYPGEIDYYGDYVITSRKTATLTYEGMVPNGSHTLELFTEDKFGNQITRTWNFTAAVKPNISDVSPIKHGLSDLKPTISAVVTSPNGEINADSIVVKVDNESVNFDFDQSKGLVSYTPTKDLKNESYHTVTIKVADQSGISLDREWKFYSNTYKEMDDSSADACTSCHDDSSFEGSNGVLENVHKEKLSFGGTHSKNRCENCHNYITVEAGCSQCHDDPEGDQYAHAPHGSTPSIHYQAKNFDPNFPVRVVENRSMNDCVICHQPGSGVKGYQGYLTIPTRTLNNHDIPELHKTEDTCTQCHAKSLTSEHAREDRTDKNNEEMTCKTCHNSTDPVVVKAISDGNTSCSSCHKQLHNGVHSDCKKCHINSY
;
A
#
# COMPACT_ATOMS: atom_id res chain seq x y z
N MET A 1 -32.20 32.81 -62.21
CA MET A 1 -32.57 33.98 -61.37
C MET A 1 -31.27 34.53 -60.81
N SER A 2 -31.07 35.84 -60.96
CA SER A 2 -29.88 36.64 -60.58
C SER A 2 -28.66 36.60 -61.51
N GLU A 3 -28.79 37.33 -62.62
CA GLU A 3 -27.71 38.16 -63.16
C GLU A 3 -27.35 39.26 -62.14
N LYS A 4 -26.07 39.68 -62.08
CA LYS A 4 -25.71 41.11 -62.24
C LYS A 4 -24.20 41.36 -62.34
N MET A 5 -23.93 42.35 -63.17
CA MET A 5 -22.68 42.86 -63.72
C MET A 5 -21.80 43.66 -62.75
N GLY A 6 -20.52 43.79 -63.13
CA GLY A 6 -19.66 44.95 -62.88
C GLY A 6 -18.18 44.54 -62.82
N SER A 7 -17.18 45.21 -63.42
CA SER A 7 -17.09 46.33 -64.36
C SER A 7 -15.63 46.47 -64.83
N PHE A 8 -15.46 46.98 -66.05
CA PHE A 8 -14.24 47.42 -66.75
C PHE A 8 -13.27 48.35 -65.96
N LYS A 9 -11.94 48.16 -66.09
CA LYS A 9 -10.95 49.06 -66.77
C LYS A 9 -9.46 48.74 -66.48
N LEU A 10 -8.80 48.15 -67.48
CA LEU A 10 -7.53 48.48 -68.17
C LEU A 10 -6.40 49.35 -67.54
N LYS A 11 -5.16 48.84 -67.76
CA LYS A 11 -3.83 49.49 -68.01
C LYS A 11 -2.91 49.78 -66.81
N SER A 12 -1.80 49.04 -66.71
CA SER A 12 -0.52 49.44 -67.33
C SER A 12 0.63 48.50 -66.94
N LYS A 13 1.60 48.35 -67.85
CA LYS A 13 2.95 47.75 -67.68
C LYS A 13 3.10 46.23 -67.79
N GLN A 14 2.82 45.69 -68.98
CA GLN A 14 3.68 44.67 -69.61
C GLN A 14 3.70 44.90 -71.13
N ILE A 15 4.31 46.03 -71.51
CA ILE A 15 4.89 46.23 -72.84
C ILE A 15 6.39 46.33 -72.54
N ILE A 16 7.20 45.62 -73.31
CA ILE A 16 8.59 45.19 -73.09
C ILE A 16 8.59 43.71 -72.64
N ILE A 17 9.27 42.85 -73.43
CA ILE A 17 9.27 41.37 -73.42
C ILE A 17 8.16 40.73 -74.29
N LEU A 18 7.80 41.37 -75.41
CA LEU A 18 7.31 40.66 -76.60
C LEU A 18 8.06 41.13 -77.86
N MET A 19 9.32 41.54 -77.67
CA MET A 19 10.23 42.02 -78.71
C MET A 19 11.65 41.54 -78.46
N LEU A 20 11.78 40.31 -77.94
CA LEU A 20 13.05 39.57 -77.83
C LEU A 20 12.83 38.06 -78.15
N LEU A 21 11.82 37.76 -78.96
CA LEU A 21 11.51 36.40 -79.45
C LEU A 21 11.61 36.28 -80.98
N ILE A 22 12.03 37.34 -81.67
CA ILE A 22 12.26 37.36 -83.12
C ILE A 22 13.46 38.27 -83.41
N THR A 23 14.68 37.82 -83.11
CA THR A 23 15.97 38.28 -83.72
C THR A 23 17.19 37.54 -83.14
N THR A 24 17.10 36.22 -82.96
CA THR A 24 18.25 35.30 -83.13
C THR A 24 17.71 33.96 -83.66
N ALA A 25 16.89 34.05 -84.69
CA ALA A 25 16.54 32.94 -85.58
C ALA A 25 17.43 32.94 -86.85
N VAL A 26 18.68 33.43 -86.71
CA VAL A 26 19.75 33.37 -87.74
C VAL A 26 21.07 33.03 -87.04
N LEU A 27 21.08 31.89 -86.35
CA LEU A 27 22.25 31.03 -86.09
C LEU A 27 21.77 29.69 -85.49
N LEU A 28 20.59 29.24 -85.91
CA LEU A 28 20.35 27.81 -86.05
C LEU A 28 21.11 27.41 -87.31
N GLY A 29 22.44 27.36 -87.18
CA GLY A 29 23.20 26.39 -87.94
C GLY A 29 22.51 25.07 -87.64
N ASN A 30 21.83 24.54 -88.66
CA ASN A 30 21.54 23.14 -88.73
C ASN A 30 22.85 22.40 -88.43
N PHE A 31 23.10 22.04 -87.18
CA PHE A 31 23.69 20.76 -86.92
C PHE A 31 22.62 19.75 -87.36
N ILE A 32 22.55 19.54 -88.67
CA ILE A 32 22.52 18.18 -89.15
C ILE A 32 23.75 17.59 -88.46
N VAL A 33 23.55 16.95 -87.29
CA VAL A 33 24.46 15.88 -86.89
C VAL A 33 24.37 14.95 -88.07
N SER A 34 25.39 15.02 -88.91
CA SER A 34 25.62 14.06 -89.96
C SER A 34 25.30 12.70 -89.35
N ALA A 35 24.49 11.88 -90.03
CA ALA A 35 24.30 10.49 -89.64
C ALA A 35 25.63 9.70 -89.66
N ASN A 36 26.78 10.38 -89.86
CA ASN A 36 28.12 9.85 -89.89
C ASN A 36 29.02 10.19 -88.68
N ASP A 37 28.53 10.73 -87.57
CA ASP A 37 29.41 11.12 -86.45
C ASP A 37 29.42 10.10 -85.29
N THR A 38 30.62 9.82 -84.77
CA THR A 38 30.81 9.03 -83.54
C THR A 38 30.63 9.94 -82.32
N TYR A 39 29.78 9.55 -81.36
CA TYR A 39 29.49 10.37 -80.18
C TYR A 39 29.30 9.54 -78.90
N TYR A 40 29.48 10.22 -77.77
CA TYR A 40 29.22 9.71 -76.42
C TYR A 40 27.97 10.37 -75.81
N SER A 41 27.14 9.60 -75.10
CA SER A 41 25.92 10.07 -74.43
C SER A 41 25.59 9.25 -73.18
N ASN A 42 24.49 9.57 -72.48
CA ASN A 42 24.02 8.83 -71.29
C ASN A 42 25.08 8.64 -70.19
N TYR A 43 25.84 9.70 -69.89
CA TYR A 43 26.84 9.73 -68.84
C TYR A 43 26.21 9.46 -67.48
N TYR A 44 26.77 8.51 -66.74
CA TYR A 44 26.41 8.23 -65.37
C TYR A 44 27.68 8.03 -64.54
N PRO A 45 27.90 8.78 -63.45
CA PRO A 45 27.17 10.00 -63.09
C PRO A 45 27.18 11.04 -64.22
N ALA A 46 26.13 11.87 -64.29
CA ALA A 46 26.00 12.88 -65.33
C ALA A 46 27.14 13.92 -65.27
N LYS A 47 27.47 14.55 -66.40
CA LYS A 47 28.55 15.56 -66.46
C LYS A 47 28.27 16.68 -65.44
N ASN A 48 29.27 17.01 -64.63
CA ASN A 48 29.23 17.99 -63.55
C ASN A 48 28.21 17.70 -62.42
N ALA A 49 27.65 16.49 -62.35
CA ALA A 49 26.75 16.12 -61.25
C ALA A 49 27.52 15.99 -59.93
N THR A 50 26.83 16.17 -58.80
CA THR A 50 27.33 15.79 -57.48
C THR A 50 26.60 14.54 -57.01
N ILE A 51 27.35 13.52 -56.61
CA ILE A 51 26.82 12.32 -55.98
C ILE A 51 27.24 12.26 -54.52
N THR A 52 26.40 11.68 -53.65
CA THR A 52 26.64 11.60 -52.21
C THR A 52 27.06 10.20 -51.75
N VAL A 53 27.46 9.36 -52.70
CA VAL A 53 27.90 7.98 -52.46
C VAL A 53 29.16 7.72 -53.28
N SER A 54 30.20 7.22 -52.63
CA SER A 54 31.49 6.87 -53.23
C SER A 54 31.46 5.53 -53.98
N ASN A 55 30.50 4.67 -53.65
CA ASN A 55 30.20 3.45 -54.38
C ASN A 55 29.16 3.75 -55.45
N SER A 56 29.59 3.89 -56.70
CA SER A 56 28.72 4.28 -57.81
C SER A 56 29.11 3.58 -59.10
N LYS A 57 28.10 3.26 -59.91
CA LYS A 57 28.35 2.84 -61.29
C LYS A 57 28.85 4.03 -62.09
N ILE A 58 29.87 3.81 -62.89
CA ILE A 58 30.33 4.72 -63.93
C ILE A 58 29.94 4.10 -65.26
N SER A 59 29.23 4.83 -66.12
CA SER A 59 28.91 4.36 -67.46
C SER A 59 28.71 5.48 -68.46
N VAL A 60 28.97 5.16 -69.72
CA VAL A 60 28.71 6.03 -70.86
C VAL A 60 28.32 5.20 -72.07
N TYR A 61 27.36 5.71 -72.83
CA TYR A 61 26.94 5.14 -74.10
C TYR A 61 27.79 5.72 -75.23
N ILE A 62 28.19 4.87 -76.17
CA ILE A 62 28.89 5.29 -77.38
C ILE A 62 28.16 4.74 -78.61
N LYS A 63 28.05 5.59 -79.63
CA LYS A 63 27.58 5.22 -80.96
C LYS A 63 28.58 5.71 -81.99
N SER A 64 29.01 4.81 -82.88
CA SER A 64 29.94 5.08 -83.97
C SER A 64 29.33 4.69 -85.31
N VAL A 65 29.85 5.29 -86.38
CA VAL A 65 29.59 4.87 -87.76
C VAL A 65 30.23 3.53 -88.11
N ASN A 66 31.36 3.23 -87.48
CA ASN A 66 32.17 2.05 -87.74
C ASN A 66 32.03 1.03 -86.62
N GLU A 67 32.38 -0.22 -86.90
CA GLU A 67 32.36 -1.26 -85.87
C GLU A 67 33.40 -0.96 -84.79
N LEU A 68 33.00 -1.08 -83.53
CA LEU A 68 33.85 -0.85 -82.37
C LEU A 68 34.59 -2.13 -82.01
N ASN A 69 35.87 -2.02 -81.69
CA ASN A 69 36.62 -3.14 -81.13
C ASN A 69 36.26 -3.31 -79.65
N SER A 70 35.39 -4.27 -79.34
CA SER A 70 34.88 -4.54 -77.99
C SER A 70 35.95 -4.86 -76.95
N SER A 71 37.12 -5.36 -77.38
CA SER A 71 38.25 -5.66 -76.49
C SER A 71 39.18 -4.47 -76.25
N SER A 72 38.91 -3.32 -76.91
CA SER A 72 39.73 -2.11 -76.83
C SER A 72 39.15 -1.02 -75.91
N ALA A 73 38.04 -1.30 -75.24
CA ALA A 73 37.42 -0.34 -74.33
C ALA A 73 38.34 -0.08 -73.13
N ILE A 74 38.72 1.18 -72.97
CA ILE A 74 39.52 1.68 -71.85
C ILE A 74 38.64 2.68 -71.09
N LEU A 75 38.56 2.53 -69.78
CA LEU A 75 38.03 3.55 -68.87
C LEU A 75 39.12 3.86 -67.86
N LYS A 76 39.38 5.15 -67.64
CA LYS A 76 40.23 5.63 -66.57
C LYS A 76 39.43 6.49 -65.62
N VAL A 77 39.68 6.30 -64.32
CA VAL A 77 39.18 7.16 -63.24
C VAL A 77 40.39 7.89 -62.68
N ASN A 78 40.38 9.22 -62.73
CA ASN A 78 41.48 10.08 -62.29
C ASN A 78 42.84 9.69 -62.90
N GLY A 79 42.86 9.38 -64.20
CA GLY A 79 44.05 8.95 -64.93
C GLY A 79 44.45 7.48 -64.74
N GLN A 80 43.87 6.76 -63.78
CA GLN A 80 44.13 5.33 -63.56
C GLN A 80 43.15 4.45 -64.33
N GLN A 81 43.66 3.53 -65.16
CA GLN A 81 42.82 2.58 -65.89
C GLN A 81 42.16 1.56 -64.95
N VAL A 82 40.85 1.33 -65.15
CA VAL A 82 40.02 0.41 -64.36
C VAL A 82 39.45 -0.70 -65.25
N PRO A 83 39.01 -1.85 -64.70
CA PRO A 83 38.48 -2.96 -65.48
C PRO A 83 37.06 -2.64 -66.01
N ALA A 84 37.02 -1.94 -67.15
CA ALA A 84 35.79 -1.56 -67.83
C ALA A 84 35.18 -2.74 -68.59
N THR A 85 33.85 -2.81 -68.62
CA THR A 85 33.09 -3.75 -69.45
C THR A 85 32.43 -3.00 -70.59
N PHE A 86 32.47 -3.54 -71.81
CA PHE A 86 31.69 -3.04 -72.94
C PHE A 86 30.51 -3.98 -73.25
N ALA A 87 29.29 -3.48 -73.11
CA ALA A 87 28.07 -4.18 -73.46
C ALA A 87 27.51 -3.62 -74.79
N ALA A 88 27.70 -4.36 -75.88
CA ALA A 88 27.15 -4.02 -77.19
C ALA A 88 25.61 -4.08 -77.18
N LYS A 89 24.94 -3.16 -77.86
CA LYS A 89 23.46 -3.11 -77.94
C LYS A 89 22.86 -4.09 -78.97
N SER A 90 23.67 -4.56 -79.93
CA SER A 90 23.28 -5.50 -80.99
C SER A 90 24.40 -6.52 -81.24
N TYR A 91 24.05 -7.80 -81.41
CA TYR A 91 24.99 -8.87 -81.80
C TYR A 91 25.45 -8.75 -83.26
N THR A 92 24.71 -8.03 -84.10
CA THR A 92 25.01 -7.84 -85.51
C THR A 92 25.34 -6.37 -85.75
N GLY A 93 26.64 -6.04 -85.74
CA GLY A 93 27.16 -4.79 -86.25
C GLY A 93 27.94 -3.90 -85.29
N GLY A 94 28.09 -4.23 -83.99
CA GLY A 94 29.14 -3.70 -83.09
C GLY A 94 29.34 -2.16 -83.00
N LYS A 95 28.42 -1.35 -83.53
CA LYS A 95 28.56 0.11 -83.71
C LYS A 95 28.15 0.93 -82.49
N GLU A 96 27.43 0.33 -81.55
CA GLU A 96 26.96 1.02 -80.36
C GLU A 96 26.87 0.09 -79.13
N GLY A 97 27.09 0.67 -77.95
CA GLY A 97 27.07 -0.05 -76.70
C GLY A 97 27.38 0.85 -75.50
N THR A 98 27.46 0.24 -74.32
CA THR A 98 27.75 0.94 -73.06
C THR A 98 29.08 0.46 -72.50
N ILE A 99 29.98 1.41 -72.23
CA ILE A 99 31.17 1.16 -71.41
C ILE A 99 30.75 1.40 -69.96
N SER A 100 31.01 0.46 -69.05
CA SER A 100 30.69 0.61 -67.64
C SER A 100 31.72 0.02 -66.69
N PHE A 101 31.74 0.54 -65.47
CA PHE A 101 32.55 0.08 -64.34
C PHE A 101 31.78 0.33 -63.03
N ASN A 102 31.77 -0.63 -62.11
CA ASN A 102 31.21 -0.40 -60.76
C ASN A 102 32.33 0.09 -59.85
N ALA A 103 32.42 1.40 -59.66
CA ALA A 103 33.43 1.98 -58.81
C ALA A 103 33.09 1.79 -57.33
N THR A 104 34.12 1.59 -56.51
CA THR A 104 34.02 1.53 -55.06
C THR A 104 34.99 2.53 -54.46
N ASN A 105 34.61 3.14 -53.33
CA ASN A 105 35.41 4.12 -52.60
C ASN A 105 36.00 5.23 -53.50
N LEU A 106 35.19 5.81 -54.39
CA LEU A 106 35.60 7.00 -55.12
C LEU A 106 35.96 8.12 -54.14
N ASN A 107 37.10 8.76 -54.37
CA ASN A 107 37.57 9.84 -53.52
C ASN A 107 36.60 11.02 -53.57
N ASP A 108 36.42 11.68 -52.44
CA ASP A 108 35.65 12.92 -52.38
C ASP A 108 36.30 14.04 -53.20
N GLY A 109 35.45 14.92 -53.73
CA GLY A 109 35.84 15.96 -54.67
C GLY A 109 35.64 15.57 -56.14
N VAL A 110 36.31 16.28 -57.03
CA VAL A 110 36.12 16.13 -58.48
C VAL A 110 36.81 14.86 -58.97
N ASN A 111 36.01 13.96 -59.54
CA ASN A 111 36.48 12.76 -60.21
C ASN A 111 36.41 12.96 -61.72
N THR A 112 37.51 12.71 -62.41
CA THR A 112 37.65 12.83 -63.87
C THR A 112 37.61 11.46 -64.50
N ILE A 113 36.71 11.26 -65.46
CA ILE A 113 36.57 10.03 -66.22
C ILE A 113 37.07 10.26 -67.63
N GLU A 114 37.94 9.38 -68.09
CA GLU A 114 38.38 9.29 -69.47
C GLU A 114 37.93 7.95 -70.03
N VAL A 115 37.30 7.96 -71.19
CA VAL A 115 36.96 6.74 -71.92
C VAL A 115 37.60 6.78 -73.29
N SER A 116 38.04 5.62 -73.77
CA SER A 116 38.44 5.48 -75.16
C SER A 116 38.11 4.10 -75.70
N MET A 117 37.84 4.03 -77.00
CA MET A 117 37.63 2.77 -77.72
C MET A 117 38.15 2.90 -79.14
N LYS A 118 38.73 1.82 -79.67
CA LYS A 118 39.27 1.78 -81.03
C LYS A 118 38.22 1.35 -82.03
N ASP A 119 38.37 1.87 -83.24
CA ASP A 119 37.74 1.30 -84.42
C ASP A 119 38.27 -0.14 -84.66
N LYS A 120 37.38 -1.03 -85.13
CA LYS A 120 37.70 -2.44 -85.38
C LYS A 120 38.47 -2.67 -86.68
N ALA A 121 38.22 -1.87 -87.71
CA ALA A 121 38.88 -1.96 -89.01
C ALA A 121 40.23 -1.22 -89.01
N ASP A 122 40.35 -0.13 -88.26
CA ASP A 122 41.60 0.63 -88.12
C ASP A 122 41.92 0.95 -86.65
N SER A 123 42.81 0.15 -86.06
CA SER A 123 43.22 0.31 -84.67
C SER A 123 43.99 1.62 -84.35
N SER A 124 44.32 2.42 -85.37
CA SER A 124 44.89 3.76 -85.21
C SER A 124 43.83 4.83 -84.91
N ILE A 125 42.57 4.57 -85.24
CA ILE A 125 41.43 5.44 -84.91
C ILE A 125 40.98 5.15 -83.49
N VAL A 126 41.09 6.15 -82.61
CA VAL A 126 40.69 6.08 -81.20
C VAL A 126 39.58 7.11 -80.97
N TYR A 127 38.40 6.64 -80.58
CA TYR A 127 37.31 7.49 -80.12
C TYR A 127 37.48 7.70 -78.63
N SER A 128 37.51 8.94 -78.16
CA SER A 128 37.62 9.25 -76.73
C SER A 128 36.69 10.37 -76.31
N ASP A 129 36.26 10.34 -75.04
CA ASP A 129 35.62 11.47 -74.39
C ASP A 129 36.05 11.54 -72.93
N THR A 130 35.87 12.72 -72.34
CA THR A 130 36.12 12.96 -70.92
C THR A 130 34.96 13.70 -70.29
N TRP A 131 34.68 13.37 -69.03
CA TRP A 131 33.77 14.14 -68.20
C TRP A 131 34.16 14.08 -66.74
N THR A 132 33.64 15.03 -65.97
CA THR A 132 33.84 15.09 -64.53
C THR A 132 32.51 14.96 -63.80
N PHE A 133 32.58 14.53 -62.55
CA PHE A 133 31.51 14.65 -61.55
C PHE A 133 32.14 14.80 -60.16
N THR A 134 31.38 15.26 -59.19
CA THR A 134 31.84 15.46 -57.81
C THR A 134 31.29 14.36 -56.93
N VAL A 135 32.13 13.72 -56.11
CA VAL A 135 31.70 12.89 -54.99
C VAL A 135 31.73 13.76 -53.73
N ALA A 136 30.68 13.70 -52.94
CA ALA A 136 30.56 14.44 -51.69
C ALA A 136 29.79 13.61 -50.66
N GLU A 137 30.36 12.46 -50.32
CA GLU A 137 29.84 11.55 -49.29
C GLU A 137 30.27 12.08 -47.91
N ALA A 138 29.32 12.20 -46.98
CA ALA A 138 29.64 12.73 -45.66
C ALA A 138 30.50 11.74 -44.83
N PRO A 139 31.28 12.22 -43.84
CA PRO A 139 32.03 11.36 -42.94
C PRO A 139 31.15 10.31 -42.26
N LYS A 140 31.75 9.23 -41.78
CA LYS A 140 31.07 8.17 -41.01
C LYS A 140 31.61 8.15 -39.58
N ILE A 141 30.73 7.98 -38.61
CA ILE A 141 31.07 7.78 -37.20
C ILE A 141 30.72 6.34 -36.81
N ILE A 142 31.73 5.56 -36.44
CA ILE A 142 31.63 4.13 -36.11
C ILE A 142 32.38 3.81 -34.81
N ASN A 143 32.27 2.58 -34.31
CA ASN A 143 33.02 2.07 -33.15
C ASN A 143 32.93 2.95 -31.89
N MET A 144 31.71 3.39 -31.54
CA MET A 144 31.46 4.17 -30.33
C MET A 144 31.75 3.33 -29.08
N SER A 145 32.54 3.89 -28.16
CA SER A 145 32.84 3.33 -26.85
C SER A 145 32.57 4.39 -25.76
N PRO A 146 31.76 4.09 -24.73
CA PRO A 146 30.96 2.88 -24.57
C PRO A 146 29.95 2.67 -25.70
N ALA A 147 29.55 1.42 -25.91
CA ALA A 147 28.53 1.09 -26.91
C ALA A 147 27.19 1.77 -26.58
N ASN A 148 26.36 2.02 -27.58
CA ASN A 148 25.05 2.62 -27.36
C ASN A 148 24.17 1.73 -26.47
N ASN A 149 23.54 2.35 -25.47
CA ASN A 149 22.74 1.73 -24.41
C ASN A 149 23.52 0.73 -23.52
N SER A 150 24.85 0.85 -23.45
CA SER A 150 25.65 0.04 -22.53
C SER A 150 25.62 0.62 -21.11
N GLU A 151 25.80 -0.26 -20.13
CA GLU A 151 25.99 0.09 -18.72
C GLU A 151 27.41 -0.35 -18.32
N GLN A 152 28.14 0.47 -17.58
CA GLN A 152 29.55 0.26 -17.23
C GLN A 152 29.74 0.48 -15.72
N ALA A 153 30.51 -0.39 -15.05
CA ALA A 153 30.83 -0.20 -13.63
C ALA A 153 31.72 1.03 -13.39
N THR A 154 32.72 1.22 -14.26
CA THR A 154 33.59 2.39 -14.26
C THR A 154 33.88 2.79 -15.69
N LEU A 155 34.20 4.07 -15.91
CA LEU A 155 34.52 4.59 -17.23
C LEU A 155 35.54 5.72 -17.14
N ASN A 156 36.64 5.58 -17.87
CA ASN A 156 37.73 6.55 -17.93
C ASN A 156 37.93 7.17 -19.31
N GLN A 157 37.16 6.74 -20.31
CA GLN A 157 37.22 7.31 -21.65
C GLN A 157 35.91 7.17 -22.43
N VAL A 158 35.68 8.09 -23.36
CA VAL A 158 34.64 8.00 -24.38
C VAL A 158 35.30 8.21 -25.73
N SER A 159 35.08 7.29 -26.67
CA SER A 159 35.71 7.34 -27.99
C SER A 159 34.76 6.96 -29.12
N ALA A 160 35.13 7.36 -30.33
CA ALA A 160 34.56 6.84 -31.57
C ALA A 160 35.59 6.97 -32.70
N VAL A 161 35.31 6.34 -33.84
CA VAL A 161 36.13 6.45 -35.04
C VAL A 161 35.39 7.24 -36.10
N VAL A 162 36.06 8.25 -36.66
CA VAL A 162 35.59 9.06 -37.79
C VAL A 162 36.36 8.66 -39.03
N THR A 163 35.65 8.22 -40.07
CA THR A 163 36.24 7.82 -41.37
C THR A 163 35.58 8.56 -42.52
N ASP A 164 36.32 8.81 -43.58
CA ASP A 164 35.83 9.49 -44.78
C ASP A 164 36.54 8.95 -46.03
N ASN A 165 35.92 9.04 -47.21
CA ASN A 165 36.54 8.78 -48.51
C ASN A 165 37.29 10.03 -49.06
N GLY A 166 37.34 11.11 -48.30
CA GLY A 166 38.17 12.30 -48.47
C GLY A 166 38.89 12.68 -47.17
N ALA A 167 39.33 13.93 -47.08
CA ALA A 167 40.03 14.45 -45.91
C ALA A 167 39.04 15.00 -44.86
N ILE A 168 39.21 14.62 -43.59
CA ILE A 168 38.41 15.15 -42.47
C ILE A 168 38.97 16.51 -42.01
N ASN A 169 38.08 17.47 -41.75
CA ASN A 169 38.45 18.73 -41.09
C ASN A 169 38.47 18.52 -39.56
N TRP A 170 39.61 18.08 -39.04
CA TRP A 170 39.78 17.73 -37.62
C TRP A 170 39.49 18.86 -36.63
N ASP A 171 39.61 20.13 -37.05
CA ASP A 171 39.32 21.30 -36.19
C ASP A 171 37.82 21.48 -35.93
N THR A 172 36.97 20.81 -36.71
CA THR A 172 35.51 20.83 -36.56
C THR A 172 34.99 19.67 -35.70
N VAL A 173 35.85 18.70 -35.36
CA VAL A 173 35.44 17.52 -34.60
C VAL A 173 35.12 17.93 -33.16
N GLN A 174 33.89 17.68 -32.75
CA GLN A 174 33.39 18.08 -31.44
C GLN A 174 32.64 16.94 -30.76
N LEU A 175 33.18 16.49 -29.63
CA LEU A 175 32.48 15.59 -28.71
C LEU A 175 31.79 16.39 -27.61
N LYS A 176 30.51 16.10 -27.36
CA LYS A 176 29.75 16.59 -26.21
C LYS A 176 29.30 15.40 -25.38
N ILE A 177 29.29 15.56 -24.06
CA ILE A 177 28.62 14.64 -23.14
C ILE A 177 27.62 15.47 -22.35
N ASN A 178 26.34 15.07 -22.37
CA ASN A 178 25.21 15.82 -21.78
C ASN A 178 25.17 17.28 -22.26
N ASN A 179 25.33 17.48 -23.58
CA ASN A 179 25.43 18.78 -24.25
C ASN A 179 26.62 19.67 -23.86
N VAL A 180 27.54 19.19 -23.00
CA VAL A 180 28.76 19.91 -22.64
C VAL A 180 29.90 19.47 -23.54
N VAL A 181 30.51 20.42 -24.26
CA VAL A 181 31.69 20.19 -25.10
C VAL A 181 32.84 19.68 -24.23
N LYS A 182 33.49 18.60 -24.67
CA LYS A 182 34.62 17.99 -23.96
C LYS A 182 35.93 18.34 -24.65
N THR A 183 36.86 18.86 -23.87
CA THR A 183 38.21 19.26 -24.29
C THR A 183 39.23 18.93 -23.19
N PRO A 184 40.51 18.67 -23.55
CA PRO A 184 40.98 18.37 -24.90
C PRO A 184 40.49 17.01 -25.41
N LEU A 185 40.49 16.81 -26.73
CA LEU A 185 40.28 15.51 -27.37
C LEU A 185 41.62 14.97 -27.86
N GLU A 186 41.86 13.68 -27.67
CA GLU A 186 42.96 12.96 -28.29
C GLU A 186 42.50 12.43 -29.64
N ILE A 187 43.11 12.92 -30.72
CA ILE A 187 42.76 12.56 -32.09
C ILE A 187 43.95 11.84 -32.74
N ASN A 188 43.74 10.57 -33.10
CA ASN A 188 44.64 9.83 -33.97
C ASN A 188 44.12 9.94 -35.41
N LYS A 189 44.81 10.74 -36.23
CA LYS A 189 44.41 11.02 -37.62
C LYS A 189 44.60 9.83 -38.57
N ASP A 190 45.51 8.91 -38.24
CA ASP A 190 45.79 7.73 -39.07
C ASP A 190 44.69 6.68 -38.91
N THR A 191 44.18 6.51 -37.69
CA THR A 191 43.10 5.57 -37.38
C THR A 191 41.72 6.22 -37.36
N GLY A 192 41.66 7.55 -37.46
CA GLY A 192 40.45 8.36 -37.31
C GLY A 192 39.84 8.33 -35.90
N THR A 193 40.58 7.86 -34.89
CA THR A 193 40.06 7.71 -33.53
C THR A 193 40.02 9.05 -32.80
N VAL A 194 38.87 9.35 -32.21
CA VAL A 194 38.61 10.53 -31.39
C VAL A 194 38.29 10.06 -29.98
N THR A 195 39.10 10.45 -28.99
CA THR A 195 38.97 9.99 -27.61
C THR A 195 38.94 11.16 -26.65
N PHE A 196 38.05 11.10 -25.68
CA PHE A 196 38.08 11.94 -24.48
C PHE A 196 38.47 11.06 -23.29
N ILE A 197 39.63 11.33 -22.70
CA ILE A 197 40.13 10.61 -21.52
C ILE A 197 39.80 11.42 -20.28
N ASN A 198 38.85 10.92 -19.49
CA ASN A 198 38.53 11.44 -18.17
C ASN A 198 37.70 10.42 -17.39
N SER A 199 37.86 10.38 -16.08
CA SER A 199 36.97 9.63 -15.20
C SER A 199 35.55 10.21 -15.27
N ILE A 200 34.58 9.33 -15.50
CA ILE A 200 33.16 9.66 -15.55
C ILE A 200 32.51 9.08 -14.29
N SER A 201 31.84 9.93 -13.51
CA SER A 201 31.14 9.54 -12.28
C SER A 201 29.90 8.68 -12.57
N THR A 202 29.27 8.13 -11.53
CA THR A 202 27.94 7.51 -11.67
C THR A 202 26.96 8.48 -12.34
N GLY A 203 26.19 7.98 -13.30
CA GLY A 203 25.14 8.73 -13.98
C GLY A 203 24.72 8.15 -15.33
N SER A 204 23.64 8.72 -15.87
CA SER A 204 23.21 8.50 -17.25
C SER A 204 23.80 9.59 -18.15
N TYR A 205 24.38 9.17 -19.28
CA TYR A 205 25.10 10.05 -20.19
C TYR A 205 24.59 9.93 -21.62
N THR A 206 24.54 11.07 -22.31
CA THR A 206 24.31 11.15 -23.76
C THR A 206 25.56 11.77 -24.40
N ALA A 207 26.29 10.96 -25.17
CA ALA A 207 27.38 11.43 -26.00
C ALA A 207 26.88 11.84 -27.38
N TYR A 208 27.45 12.93 -27.90
CA TYR A 208 27.19 13.47 -29.21
C TYR A 208 28.53 13.78 -29.87
N LEU A 209 28.79 13.20 -31.04
CA LEU A 209 29.96 13.50 -31.85
C LEU A 209 29.53 14.12 -33.17
N GLU A 210 30.18 15.21 -33.53
CA GLU A 210 30.06 15.90 -34.80
C GLU A 210 31.40 15.90 -35.52
N ALA A 211 31.38 15.67 -36.83
CA ALA A 211 32.54 15.77 -37.70
C ALA A 211 32.13 16.38 -39.05
N ILE A 212 33.00 17.22 -39.60
CA ILE A 212 32.85 17.81 -40.93
C ILE A 212 34.07 17.42 -41.76
N ASP A 213 33.86 17.04 -43.02
CA ASP A 213 34.96 16.83 -43.97
C ASP A 213 35.55 18.16 -44.46
N SER A 214 36.57 18.08 -45.31
CA SER A 214 37.25 19.25 -45.89
C SER A 214 36.43 19.94 -46.99
N ILE A 215 35.35 19.33 -47.47
CA ILE A 215 34.43 19.89 -48.48
C ILE A 215 33.11 20.39 -47.86
N GLY A 216 33.01 20.38 -46.53
CA GLY A 216 31.90 20.92 -45.75
C GLY A 216 30.72 19.97 -45.51
N LYS A 217 30.81 18.66 -45.77
CA LYS A 217 29.73 17.71 -45.38
C LYS A 217 29.88 17.31 -43.94
N LYS A 218 28.74 17.24 -43.26
CA LYS A 218 28.64 17.06 -41.82
C LYS A 218 27.95 15.76 -41.49
N THR A 219 28.51 15.05 -40.52
CA THR A 219 27.88 13.89 -39.87
C THR A 219 27.82 14.11 -38.37
N THR A 220 26.75 13.61 -37.77
CA THR A 220 26.55 13.63 -36.32
C THR A 220 26.10 12.26 -35.85
N LYS A 221 26.49 11.91 -34.62
CA LYS A 221 26.06 10.67 -33.98
C LYS A 221 25.80 10.91 -32.51
N THR A 222 24.69 10.38 -32.02
CA THR A 222 24.33 10.40 -30.61
C THR A 222 24.23 8.97 -30.10
N TRP A 223 24.80 8.71 -28.92
CA TRP A 223 24.63 7.45 -28.20
C TRP A 223 24.50 7.68 -26.71
N LYS A 224 23.85 6.73 -26.02
CA LYS A 224 23.62 6.78 -24.58
C LYS A 224 24.42 5.69 -23.88
N PHE A 225 24.80 5.93 -22.63
CA PHE A 225 25.40 4.93 -21.76
C PHE A 225 25.15 5.30 -20.29
N ILE A 226 25.26 4.31 -19.41
CA ILE A 226 25.19 4.47 -17.96
C ILE A 226 26.55 4.10 -17.38
N VAL A 227 27.02 4.91 -16.43
CA VAL A 227 28.15 4.55 -15.57
C VAL A 227 27.60 4.39 -14.16
N ASP A 228 27.96 3.32 -13.48
CA ASP A 228 27.57 3.12 -12.09
C ASP A 228 28.63 2.45 -11.23
N SER A 229 29.14 3.24 -10.30
CA SER A 229 30.17 2.91 -9.32
C SER A 229 29.66 3.04 -7.89
N THR A 230 28.34 3.14 -7.70
CA THR A 230 27.69 3.36 -6.40
C THR A 230 26.76 2.20 -6.08
N PRO A 231 26.61 1.83 -4.80
CA PRO A 231 25.67 0.79 -4.43
C PRO A 231 24.22 1.29 -4.48
N PRO A 232 23.23 0.37 -4.38
CA PRO A 232 21.83 0.74 -4.32
C PRO A 232 21.53 1.72 -3.17
N GLU A 233 20.66 2.69 -3.43
CA GLU A 233 20.19 3.65 -2.42
C GLU A 233 18.91 3.15 -1.72
N ILE A 234 18.80 3.44 -0.42
CA ILE A 234 17.54 3.29 0.31
C ILE A 234 16.67 4.51 -0.01
N SER A 235 15.66 4.31 -0.83
CA SER A 235 14.73 5.36 -1.29
C SER A 235 13.60 5.65 -0.28
N SER A 236 13.24 4.67 0.56
CA SER A 236 12.26 4.87 1.64
C SER A 236 12.45 3.87 2.79
N LEU A 237 12.06 4.28 3.99
CA LEU A 237 12.00 3.45 5.20
C LEU A 237 10.72 3.82 5.96
N ASN A 238 9.72 2.93 5.90
CA ASN A 238 8.39 3.13 6.50
C ASN A 238 8.19 2.20 7.70
N TYR A 239 7.35 2.63 8.64
CA TYR A 239 6.99 1.91 9.88
C TYR A 239 8.14 1.66 10.88
N PHE A 240 9.37 1.95 10.47
CA PHE A 240 10.57 1.77 11.27
C PHE A 240 11.45 3.03 11.24
N LYS A 241 12.20 3.28 12.31
CA LYS A 241 13.25 4.30 12.38
C LYS A 241 14.35 3.87 13.33
N ASP A 242 15.56 4.37 13.10
CA ASP A 242 16.68 4.13 14.01
C ASP A 242 16.39 4.64 15.42
N GLY A 243 16.76 3.85 16.43
CA GLY A 243 16.53 4.11 17.84
C GLY A 243 15.07 4.00 18.29
N MET A 244 14.16 3.40 17.51
CA MET A 244 12.76 3.28 17.92
C MET A 244 12.56 2.31 19.10
N THR A 245 11.49 2.53 19.88
CA THR A 245 11.01 1.59 20.88
C THR A 245 9.69 0.99 20.43
N LEU A 246 9.65 -0.33 20.22
CA LEU A 246 8.44 -1.08 19.91
C LEU A 246 7.71 -1.41 21.21
N THR A 247 6.58 -0.77 21.44
CA THR A 247 5.79 -0.94 22.69
C THR A 247 4.52 -1.77 22.52
N ASP A 248 4.14 -2.04 21.27
CA ASP A 248 2.93 -2.80 20.92
C ASP A 248 3.11 -3.48 19.55
N GLY A 249 2.51 -4.65 19.40
CA GLY A 249 2.47 -5.41 18.14
C GLY A 249 3.81 -5.96 17.63
N PRO A 250 3.81 -6.55 16.42
CA PRO A 250 5.02 -7.05 15.77
C PRO A 250 5.91 -5.90 15.25
N LEU A 251 7.20 -6.18 15.05
CA LEU A 251 8.09 -5.34 14.27
C LEU A 251 7.59 -5.30 12.82
N LYS A 252 7.24 -4.10 12.33
CA LYS A 252 6.86 -3.85 10.94
C LYS A 252 7.86 -2.92 10.28
N LEU A 253 8.29 -3.25 9.07
CA LEU A 253 9.14 -2.37 8.26
C LEU A 253 8.88 -2.56 6.76
N SER A 254 9.03 -1.47 6.01
CA SER A 254 9.03 -1.49 4.56
C SER A 254 10.17 -0.61 4.04
N ILE A 255 11.06 -1.20 3.25
CA ILE A 255 12.25 -0.56 2.70
C ILE A 255 12.11 -0.50 1.18
N GLY A 256 12.18 0.72 0.62
CA GLY A 256 12.31 0.92 -0.82
C GLY A 256 13.78 1.01 -1.20
N LEU A 257 14.19 0.28 -2.23
CA LEU A 257 15.51 0.33 -2.84
C LEU A 257 15.44 0.91 -4.24
N LYS A 258 16.45 1.67 -4.64
CA LYS A 258 16.57 2.26 -5.98
C LYS A 258 18.02 2.26 -6.44
N ASP A 259 18.22 2.11 -7.74
CA ASP A 259 19.51 2.13 -8.38
C ASP A 259 19.35 2.61 -9.85
N ILE A 260 20.43 3.04 -10.49
CA ILE A 260 20.45 3.39 -11.92
C ILE A 260 20.72 2.15 -12.80
N VAL A 261 21.24 1.06 -12.23
CA VAL A 261 21.35 -0.26 -12.86
C VAL A 261 20.52 -1.29 -12.10
N ASP A 262 20.57 -2.55 -12.52
CA ASP A 262 19.78 -3.61 -11.90
C ASP A 262 20.31 -3.94 -10.49
N ILE A 263 19.40 -3.95 -9.52
CA ILE A 263 19.62 -4.44 -8.16
C ILE A 263 19.53 -5.97 -8.20
N LYS A 264 20.46 -6.68 -7.54
CA LYS A 264 20.38 -8.15 -7.43
C LYS A 264 19.34 -8.59 -6.41
N ASP A 265 18.92 -9.85 -6.50
CA ASP A 265 17.89 -10.45 -5.66
C ASP A 265 18.43 -11.06 -4.35
N ASN A 266 19.72 -10.95 -4.09
CA ASN A 266 20.37 -11.43 -2.87
C ASN A 266 20.25 -10.45 -1.69
N VAL A 267 19.17 -9.67 -1.65
CA VAL A 267 18.89 -8.76 -0.55
C VAL A 267 18.64 -9.57 0.72
N THR A 268 19.29 -9.20 1.81
CA THR A 268 19.08 -9.85 3.11
C THR A 268 18.80 -8.82 4.19
N LEU A 269 17.93 -9.19 5.13
CA LEU A 269 17.72 -8.47 6.37
C LEU A 269 17.99 -9.44 7.52
N LYS A 270 18.77 -9.02 8.50
CA LYS A 270 19.08 -9.82 9.68
C LYS A 270 18.67 -9.10 10.95
N LEU A 271 18.24 -9.86 11.96
CA LEU A 271 18.03 -9.44 13.33
C LEU A 271 19.12 -10.07 14.20
N ASP A 272 19.95 -9.25 14.83
CA ASP A 272 21.06 -9.68 15.69
C ASP A 272 22.02 -10.69 15.03
N GLY A 273 22.19 -10.58 13.71
CA GLY A 273 23.03 -11.47 12.91
C GLY A 273 22.30 -12.66 12.29
N GLU A 274 21.07 -12.95 12.71
CA GLU A 274 20.25 -14.05 12.17
C GLU A 274 19.33 -13.57 11.03
N PRO A 275 19.24 -14.30 9.91
CA PRO A 275 18.45 -13.87 8.75
C PRO A 275 16.94 -13.90 9.04
N LEU A 276 16.26 -12.82 8.65
CA LEU A 276 14.80 -12.72 8.66
C LEU A 276 14.21 -13.20 7.34
N ALA A 277 13.05 -13.86 7.40
CA ALA A 277 12.25 -14.19 6.22
C ALA A 277 11.54 -12.92 5.73
N ILE A 278 12.05 -12.34 4.65
CA ILE A 278 11.54 -11.10 4.04
C ILE A 278 10.64 -11.39 2.83
N ASP A 279 9.69 -10.49 2.58
CA ASP A 279 8.98 -10.41 1.30
C ASP A 279 9.66 -9.37 0.42
N PHE A 280 10.48 -9.83 -0.54
CA PHE A 280 11.24 -9.00 -1.46
C PHE A 280 10.65 -9.07 -2.87
N LYS A 281 10.34 -7.90 -3.45
CA LYS A 281 9.67 -7.81 -4.75
C LYS A 281 10.25 -6.68 -5.61
N TYR A 282 10.48 -6.98 -6.88
CA TYR A 282 10.62 -5.97 -7.93
C TYR A 282 9.24 -5.49 -8.39
N PRO A 283 9.11 -4.27 -8.93
CA PRO A 283 7.89 -3.86 -9.61
C PRO A 283 7.64 -4.71 -10.86
N GLY A 284 6.38 -4.92 -11.16
CA GLY A 284 5.92 -5.81 -12.20
C GLY A 284 4.41 -5.76 -12.36
N GLU A 285 3.94 -6.37 -13.44
CA GLU A 285 2.53 -6.43 -13.81
C GLU A 285 2.13 -7.89 -14.02
N ILE A 286 0.84 -8.19 -13.83
CA ILE A 286 0.29 -9.50 -14.18
C ILE A 286 -0.01 -9.49 -15.67
N ASP A 287 0.55 -10.43 -16.42
CA ASP A 287 0.31 -10.55 -17.85
C ASP A 287 -1.07 -11.16 -18.17
N TYR A 288 -1.35 -11.35 -19.47
CA TYR A 288 -2.63 -11.93 -19.92
C TYR A 288 -2.88 -13.36 -19.40
N TYR A 289 -1.81 -14.10 -19.08
CA TYR A 289 -1.89 -15.48 -18.60
C TYR A 289 -1.96 -15.59 -17.08
N GLY A 290 -1.84 -14.46 -16.36
CA GLY A 290 -1.84 -14.44 -14.89
C GLY A 290 -0.43 -14.50 -14.29
N ASP A 291 0.62 -14.47 -15.11
CA ASP A 291 2.01 -14.54 -14.65
C ASP A 291 2.53 -13.17 -14.24
N TYR A 292 3.31 -13.10 -13.17
CA TYR A 292 3.94 -11.87 -12.73
C TYR A 292 5.20 -11.57 -13.54
N VAL A 293 5.16 -10.49 -14.32
CA VAL A 293 6.26 -10.05 -15.18
C VAL A 293 6.92 -8.82 -14.57
N ILE A 294 8.21 -8.95 -14.23
CA ILE A 294 9.03 -7.85 -13.71
C ILE A 294 9.19 -6.76 -14.78
N THR A 295 8.79 -5.53 -14.47
CA THR A 295 8.90 -4.38 -15.38
C THR A 295 10.21 -3.60 -15.20
N SER A 296 10.83 -3.69 -14.01
CA SER A 296 12.12 -3.05 -13.73
C SER A 296 12.85 -3.74 -12.59
N ARG A 297 14.17 -3.92 -12.72
CA ARG A 297 15.07 -4.37 -11.64
C ARG A 297 15.84 -3.22 -10.97
N LYS A 298 15.58 -1.98 -11.39
CA LYS A 298 16.26 -0.77 -10.90
C LYS A 298 15.64 -0.22 -9.60
N THR A 299 14.54 -0.80 -9.16
CA THR A 299 13.85 -0.48 -7.91
C THR A 299 13.31 -1.76 -7.31
N ALA A 300 13.25 -1.85 -5.99
CA ALA A 300 12.65 -3.00 -5.31
C ALA A 300 12.05 -2.57 -3.97
N THR A 301 11.12 -3.37 -3.46
CA THR A 301 10.55 -3.19 -2.12
C THR A 301 10.80 -4.45 -1.30
N LEU A 302 11.22 -4.25 -0.07
CA LEU A 302 11.34 -5.27 0.97
C LEU A 302 10.33 -4.96 2.06
N THR A 303 9.56 -5.94 2.50
CA THR A 303 8.71 -5.84 3.69
C THR A 303 9.00 -6.98 4.68
N TYR A 304 8.82 -6.66 5.96
CA TYR A 304 8.88 -7.63 7.05
C TYR A 304 7.85 -7.27 8.12
N GLU A 305 7.16 -8.30 8.63
CA GLU A 305 6.28 -8.22 9.79
C GLU A 305 6.49 -9.49 10.65
N GLY A 306 6.89 -9.32 11.90
CA GLY A 306 7.11 -10.44 12.80
C GLY A 306 7.31 -10.02 14.26
N MET A 307 7.02 -10.93 15.18
CA MET A 307 7.29 -10.73 16.60
C MET A 307 8.79 -10.84 16.85
N VAL A 308 9.31 -9.96 17.69
CA VAL A 308 10.72 -9.91 18.07
C VAL A 308 10.80 -9.97 19.60
N PRO A 309 11.75 -10.73 20.19
CA PRO A 309 11.90 -10.78 21.65
C PRO A 309 12.01 -9.38 22.27
N ASN A 310 11.68 -9.24 23.55
CA ASN A 310 11.93 -7.98 24.25
C ASN A 310 13.44 -7.83 24.49
N GLY A 311 13.94 -6.59 24.41
CA GLY A 311 15.37 -6.29 24.51
C GLY A 311 15.86 -5.28 23.48
N SER A 312 17.17 -5.03 23.48
CA SER A 312 17.84 -4.23 22.46
C SER A 312 18.25 -5.10 21.29
N HIS A 313 17.99 -4.62 20.08
CA HIS A 313 18.20 -5.37 18.85
C HIS A 313 18.88 -4.51 17.78
N THR A 314 19.61 -5.18 16.89
CA THR A 314 20.21 -4.59 15.69
C THR A 314 19.62 -5.23 14.44
N LEU A 315 19.13 -4.40 13.51
CA LEU A 315 18.78 -4.80 12.15
C LEU A 315 19.94 -4.52 11.20
N GLU A 316 20.27 -5.47 10.34
CA GLU A 316 21.28 -5.34 9.28
C GLU A 316 20.66 -5.63 7.91
N LEU A 317 20.59 -4.64 7.03
CA LEU A 317 20.25 -4.79 5.61
C LEU A 317 21.52 -4.92 4.78
N PHE A 318 21.56 -5.89 3.87
CA PHE A 318 22.56 -5.99 2.80
C PHE A 318 21.87 -6.00 1.44
N THR A 319 22.41 -5.24 0.49
CA THR A 319 22.01 -5.28 -0.93
C THR A 319 23.20 -4.92 -1.84
N GLU A 320 23.18 -5.41 -3.07
CA GLU A 320 24.17 -5.10 -4.09
C GLU A 320 23.53 -4.95 -5.48
N ASP A 321 24.19 -4.19 -6.34
CA ASP A 321 23.82 -4.06 -7.75
C ASP A 321 24.45 -5.16 -8.62
N LYS A 322 24.15 -5.15 -9.92
CA LYS A 322 24.70 -6.10 -10.89
C LYS A 322 26.23 -6.00 -11.10
N PHE A 323 26.85 -4.90 -10.71
CA PHE A 323 28.29 -4.67 -10.79
C PHE A 323 29.03 -5.01 -9.49
N GLY A 324 28.31 -5.40 -8.44
CA GLY A 324 28.86 -5.75 -7.13
C GLY A 324 29.10 -4.53 -6.23
N ASN A 325 28.54 -3.36 -6.57
CA ASN A 325 28.51 -2.23 -5.65
C ASN A 325 27.53 -2.57 -4.53
N GLN A 326 28.04 -2.69 -3.31
CA GLN A 326 27.29 -3.21 -2.16
C GLN A 326 27.10 -2.17 -1.06
N ILE A 327 26.01 -2.32 -0.31
CA ILE A 327 25.73 -1.52 0.89
C ILE A 327 25.25 -2.44 2.02
N THR A 328 25.83 -2.22 3.19
CA THR A 328 25.34 -2.75 4.46
C THR A 328 24.85 -1.59 5.31
N ARG A 329 23.60 -1.65 5.77
CA ARG A 329 23.02 -0.64 6.67
C ARG A 329 22.55 -1.29 7.95
N THR A 330 22.89 -0.67 9.07
CA THR A 330 22.53 -1.12 10.40
C THR A 330 21.65 -0.10 11.10
N TRP A 331 20.62 -0.57 11.78
CA TRP A 331 19.78 0.23 12.68
C TRP A 331 19.66 -0.46 14.02
N ASN A 332 19.48 0.31 15.08
CA ASN A 332 19.23 -0.21 16.41
C ASN A 332 17.79 0.12 16.82
N PHE A 333 17.16 -0.78 17.57
CA PHE A 333 15.85 -0.53 18.17
C PHE A 333 15.73 -1.29 19.49
N THR A 334 14.69 -0.99 20.26
CA THR A 334 14.37 -1.70 21.50
C THR A 334 12.95 -2.21 21.45
N ALA A 335 12.75 -3.50 21.73
CA ALA A 335 11.44 -4.08 21.92
C ALA A 335 11.10 -4.09 23.42
N ALA A 336 9.97 -3.48 23.77
CA ALA A 336 9.46 -3.36 25.12
C ALA A 336 7.93 -3.52 25.12
N VAL A 337 7.45 -4.60 24.50
CA VAL A 337 6.02 -4.89 24.41
C VAL A 337 5.56 -5.48 25.73
N LYS A 338 4.49 -4.91 26.31
CA LYS A 338 3.97 -5.35 27.60
C LYS A 338 3.28 -6.72 27.51
N PRO A 339 3.28 -7.51 28.59
CA PRO A 339 2.36 -8.64 28.73
C PRO A 339 0.90 -8.21 28.57
N ASN A 340 0.02 -9.16 28.33
CA ASN A 340 -1.42 -9.00 28.24
C ASN A 340 -2.12 -9.84 29.32
N ILE A 341 -3.14 -9.27 29.97
CA ILE A 341 -4.03 -9.96 30.91
C ILE A 341 -5.43 -9.93 30.31
N SER A 342 -6.00 -11.09 29.96
CA SER A 342 -7.33 -11.27 29.37
C SER A 342 -8.19 -12.24 30.19
N ASP A 343 -9.43 -12.46 29.75
CA ASP A 343 -10.34 -13.50 30.25
C ASP A 343 -10.45 -13.54 31.78
N VAL A 344 -10.50 -12.35 32.38
CA VAL A 344 -10.65 -12.21 33.83
C VAL A 344 -12.03 -12.74 34.24
N SER A 345 -12.09 -13.43 35.38
CA SER A 345 -13.32 -13.96 35.94
C SER A 345 -13.21 -13.96 37.46
N PRO A 346 -14.28 -13.69 38.21
CA PRO A 346 -15.61 -13.30 37.74
C PRO A 346 -15.69 -11.83 37.31
N ILE A 347 -16.51 -11.52 36.29
CA ILE A 347 -16.90 -10.14 35.89
C ILE A 347 -18.37 -9.84 36.30
N LYS A 348 -19.08 -10.83 36.85
CA LYS A 348 -20.51 -10.75 37.19
C LYS A 348 -20.75 -10.13 38.59
N HIS A 349 -21.81 -9.32 38.76
CA HIS A 349 -22.36 -9.04 40.08
C HIS A 349 -23.36 -10.15 40.48
N GLY A 350 -23.36 -10.52 41.76
CA GLY A 350 -24.36 -11.41 42.34
C GLY A 350 -24.01 -12.89 42.18
N LEU A 351 -22.75 -13.25 42.45
CA LEU A 351 -22.35 -14.64 42.55
C LEU A 351 -23.01 -15.25 43.79
N SER A 352 -23.86 -16.26 43.59
CA SER A 352 -24.45 -17.06 44.67
C SER A 352 -23.44 -18.03 45.31
N ASP A 353 -22.22 -18.06 44.79
CA ASP A 353 -21.08 -18.78 45.34
C ASP A 353 -20.14 -17.79 46.04
N LEU A 354 -19.86 -18.02 47.33
CA LEU A 354 -18.89 -17.24 48.12
C LEU A 354 -17.45 -17.74 47.95
N LYS A 355 -17.24 -18.84 47.22
CA LYS A 355 -15.92 -19.36 46.83
C LYS A 355 -15.79 -19.47 45.31
N PRO A 356 -16.09 -18.40 44.56
CA PRO A 356 -16.02 -18.46 43.11
C PRO A 356 -14.57 -18.66 42.67
N THR A 357 -14.37 -19.39 41.58
CA THR A 357 -13.04 -19.44 40.93
C THR A 357 -12.72 -18.08 40.32
N ILE A 358 -11.65 -17.47 40.84
CA ILE A 358 -11.05 -16.25 40.32
C ILE A 358 -9.97 -16.65 39.33
N SER A 359 -10.03 -16.16 38.10
CA SER A 359 -9.06 -16.51 37.07
C SER A 359 -8.76 -15.37 36.13
N ALA A 360 -7.62 -15.46 35.44
CA ALA A 360 -7.26 -14.63 34.30
C ALA A 360 -6.28 -15.38 33.39
N VAL A 361 -6.28 -15.03 32.11
CA VAL A 361 -5.27 -15.51 31.16
C VAL A 361 -4.19 -14.44 31.02
N VAL A 362 -2.93 -14.82 31.28
CA VAL A 362 -1.76 -13.97 31.15
C VAL A 362 -0.90 -14.47 30.00
N THR A 363 -0.59 -13.58 29.05
CA THR A 363 0.22 -13.90 27.87
C THR A 363 1.31 -12.86 27.70
N SER A 364 2.48 -13.25 27.19
CA SER A 364 3.49 -12.31 26.75
C SER A 364 3.64 -12.41 25.24
N PRO A 365 3.48 -11.31 24.49
CA PRO A 365 3.63 -11.32 23.03
C PRO A 365 5.05 -11.68 22.58
N ASN A 366 6.07 -11.46 23.43
CA ASN A 366 7.49 -11.58 23.09
C ASN A 366 8.26 -12.58 23.97
N GLY A 367 7.59 -13.63 24.48
CA GLY A 367 8.23 -14.69 25.27
C GLY A 367 7.28 -15.35 26.26
N GLU A 368 7.85 -15.97 27.29
CA GLU A 368 7.08 -16.55 28.38
C GLU A 368 6.84 -15.56 29.52
N ILE A 369 5.77 -15.78 30.27
CA ILE A 369 5.51 -15.11 31.53
C ILE A 369 6.50 -15.62 32.58
N ASN A 370 7.06 -14.71 33.38
CA ASN A 370 7.83 -15.11 34.55
C ASN A 370 6.87 -15.51 35.68
N ALA A 371 6.75 -16.82 35.94
CA ALA A 371 5.83 -17.35 36.95
C ALA A 371 6.07 -16.75 38.35
N ASP A 372 7.32 -16.51 38.74
CA ASP A 372 7.69 -15.94 40.04
C ASP A 372 7.30 -14.46 40.18
N SER A 373 6.97 -13.79 39.08
CA SER A 373 6.53 -12.40 39.06
C SER A 373 5.02 -12.23 39.28
N ILE A 374 4.25 -13.31 39.18
CA ILE A 374 2.79 -13.26 39.27
C ILE A 374 2.40 -12.98 40.73
N VAL A 375 1.66 -11.90 40.94
CA VAL A 375 1.08 -11.55 42.24
C VAL A 375 -0.42 -11.38 42.07
N VAL A 376 -1.18 -12.23 42.76
CA VAL A 376 -2.64 -12.14 42.83
C VAL A 376 -3.04 -11.62 44.20
N LYS A 377 -3.90 -10.60 44.22
CA LYS A 377 -4.50 -10.08 45.44
C LYS A 377 -6.01 -10.11 45.35
N VAL A 378 -6.67 -10.49 46.44
CA VAL A 378 -8.11 -10.38 46.64
C VAL A 378 -8.35 -9.55 47.89
N ASP A 379 -9.11 -8.47 47.78
CA ASP A 379 -9.37 -7.49 48.84
C ASP A 379 -8.07 -6.95 49.50
N ASN A 380 -7.07 -6.68 48.65
CA ASN A 380 -5.71 -6.26 49.01
C ASN A 380 -4.83 -7.30 49.72
N GLU A 381 -5.34 -8.50 49.98
CA GLU A 381 -4.58 -9.61 50.56
C GLU A 381 -3.98 -10.49 49.47
N SER A 382 -2.70 -10.88 49.61
CA SER A 382 -2.05 -11.75 48.63
C SER A 382 -2.49 -13.20 48.84
N VAL A 383 -2.82 -13.88 47.74
CA VAL A 383 -3.37 -15.25 47.76
C VAL A 383 -2.44 -16.23 47.08
N ASN A 384 -2.51 -17.49 47.49
CA ASN A 384 -1.85 -18.59 46.76
C ASN A 384 -2.73 -18.98 45.57
N PHE A 385 -2.14 -19.04 44.39
CA PHE A 385 -2.83 -19.34 43.13
C PHE A 385 -2.15 -20.52 42.42
N ASP A 386 -2.88 -21.14 41.50
CA ASP A 386 -2.36 -22.10 40.54
C ASP A 386 -2.06 -21.38 39.22
N PHE A 387 -0.95 -21.73 38.58
CA PHE A 387 -0.57 -21.21 37.26
C PHE A 387 -0.32 -22.35 36.27
N ASP A 388 -1.18 -22.48 35.27
CA ASP A 388 -0.98 -23.37 34.13
C ASP A 388 -0.24 -22.59 33.03
N GLN A 389 1.09 -22.73 33.00
CA GLN A 389 1.97 -22.05 32.06
C GLN A 389 1.62 -22.36 30.58
N SER A 390 1.08 -23.54 30.28
CA SER A 390 0.74 -23.93 28.91
C SER A 390 -0.47 -23.17 28.35
N LYS A 391 -1.37 -22.75 29.24
CA LYS A 391 -2.56 -21.96 28.90
C LYS A 391 -2.43 -20.49 29.27
N GLY A 392 -1.37 -20.11 29.99
CA GLY A 392 -1.28 -18.82 30.64
C GLY A 392 -2.36 -18.61 31.70
N LEU A 393 -2.98 -19.67 32.22
CA LEU A 393 -4.13 -19.54 33.12
C LEU A 393 -3.67 -19.40 34.56
N VAL A 394 -3.94 -18.25 35.17
CA VAL A 394 -3.84 -18.03 36.61
C VAL A 394 -5.22 -18.28 37.21
N SER A 395 -5.30 -19.14 38.22
CA SER A 395 -6.56 -19.46 38.90
C SER A 395 -6.41 -19.57 40.41
N TYR A 396 -7.43 -19.10 41.14
CA TYR A 396 -7.52 -19.16 42.59
C TYR A 396 -8.96 -19.41 43.01
N THR A 397 -9.16 -20.34 43.95
CA THR A 397 -10.46 -20.55 44.62
C THR A 397 -10.32 -20.18 46.10
N PRO A 398 -11.13 -19.26 46.63
CA PRO A 398 -11.11 -18.90 48.04
C PRO A 398 -11.24 -20.10 48.97
N THR A 399 -10.37 -20.21 49.98
CA THR A 399 -10.42 -21.30 50.97
C THR A 399 -11.48 -21.05 52.05
N LYS A 400 -11.68 -19.78 52.40
CA LYS A 400 -12.75 -19.28 53.29
C LYS A 400 -13.83 -18.59 52.44
N ASP A 401 -15.05 -18.55 52.95
CA ASP A 401 -16.14 -17.81 52.31
C ASP A 401 -15.76 -16.33 52.23
N LEU A 402 -15.90 -15.75 51.03
CA LEU A 402 -15.82 -14.33 50.85
C LEU A 402 -17.01 -13.64 51.55
N LYS A 403 -16.82 -12.38 51.95
CA LYS A 403 -17.86 -11.61 52.63
C LYS A 403 -19.10 -11.48 51.75
N ASN A 404 -20.21 -12.07 52.19
CA ASN A 404 -21.49 -11.99 51.50
C ASN A 404 -22.01 -10.53 51.38
N GLU A 405 -22.79 -10.28 50.35
CA GLU A 405 -23.30 -8.96 49.96
C GLU A 405 -22.20 -7.89 49.92
N SER A 406 -21.02 -8.23 49.39
CA SER A 406 -19.87 -7.33 49.35
C SER A 406 -19.23 -7.30 47.96
N TYR A 407 -18.64 -6.16 47.66
CA TYR A 407 -17.69 -6.05 46.55
C TYR A 407 -16.36 -6.64 46.97
N HIS A 408 -15.77 -7.40 46.06
CA HIS A 408 -14.43 -7.93 46.14
C HIS A 408 -13.59 -7.33 45.03
N THR A 409 -12.38 -6.89 45.37
CA THR A 409 -11.42 -6.34 44.39
C THR A 409 -10.32 -7.35 44.14
N VAL A 410 -10.05 -7.65 42.87
CA VAL A 410 -8.96 -8.52 42.46
C VAL A 410 -7.92 -7.71 41.70
N THR A 411 -6.65 -7.87 42.08
CA THR A 411 -5.52 -7.31 41.34
C THR A 411 -4.59 -8.44 40.91
N ILE A 412 -4.23 -8.47 39.64
CA ILE A 412 -3.17 -9.34 39.12
C ILE A 412 -2.05 -8.45 38.57
N LYS A 413 -0.83 -8.66 39.06
CA LYS A 413 0.39 -8.11 38.49
C LYS A 413 1.21 -9.26 37.92
N VAL A 414 1.74 -9.07 36.71
CA VAL A 414 2.59 -10.04 36.03
C VAL A 414 3.72 -9.33 35.31
N ALA A 415 4.87 -9.98 35.19
CA ALA A 415 5.95 -9.57 34.32
C ALA A 415 6.36 -10.71 33.37
N ASP A 416 6.92 -10.33 32.22
CA ASP A 416 7.63 -11.28 31.37
C ASP A 416 9.03 -11.61 31.92
N GLN A 417 9.74 -12.52 31.25
CA GLN A 417 11.14 -12.86 31.56
C GLN A 417 12.11 -11.66 31.44
N SER A 418 11.72 -10.58 30.74
CA SER A 418 12.52 -9.35 30.61
C SER A 418 12.25 -8.34 31.73
N GLY A 419 11.33 -8.63 32.65
CA GLY A 419 10.95 -7.77 33.77
C GLY A 419 9.95 -6.67 33.43
N ILE A 420 9.38 -6.67 32.23
CA ILE A 420 8.34 -5.71 31.83
C ILE A 420 7.03 -6.14 32.48
N SER A 421 6.49 -5.32 33.37
CA SER A 421 5.30 -5.63 34.14
C SER A 421 4.03 -4.95 33.62
N LEU A 422 2.91 -5.67 33.71
CA LEU A 422 1.56 -5.15 33.60
C LEU A 422 0.76 -5.54 34.85
N ASP A 423 -0.09 -4.64 35.32
CA ASP A 423 -1.10 -4.88 36.34
C ASP A 423 -2.50 -4.68 35.77
N ARG A 424 -3.45 -5.46 36.30
CA ARG A 424 -4.88 -5.34 36.00
C ARG A 424 -5.68 -5.49 37.28
N GLU A 425 -6.66 -4.62 37.45
CA GLU A 425 -7.65 -4.67 38.53
C GLU A 425 -9.04 -4.94 37.94
N TRP A 426 -9.86 -5.69 38.68
CA TRP A 426 -11.30 -5.79 38.44
C TRP A 426 -12.05 -6.05 39.75
N LYS A 427 -13.37 -5.89 39.73
CA LYS A 427 -14.24 -6.17 40.89
C LYS A 427 -15.35 -7.13 40.55
N PHE A 428 -15.79 -7.91 41.53
CA PHE A 428 -17.00 -8.72 41.49
C PHE A 428 -17.81 -8.53 42.77
N TYR A 429 -19.09 -8.91 42.75
CA TYR A 429 -19.98 -8.83 43.92
C TYR A 429 -20.50 -10.22 44.27
N SER A 430 -20.36 -10.63 45.52
CA SER A 430 -20.89 -11.90 46.02
C SER A 430 -22.20 -11.67 46.76
N ASN A 431 -23.23 -12.49 46.47
CA ASN A 431 -24.51 -12.49 47.17
C ASN A 431 -25.18 -13.86 47.08
N THR A 432 -25.29 -14.57 48.20
CA THR A 432 -26.00 -15.86 48.29
C THR A 432 -27.46 -15.75 48.67
N TYR A 433 -27.93 -14.58 49.07
CA TYR A 433 -29.33 -14.43 49.45
C TYR A 433 -30.23 -14.43 48.22
N LYS A 434 -31.29 -15.23 48.28
CA LYS A 434 -32.39 -15.15 47.31
C LYS A 434 -32.99 -13.75 47.40
N GLU A 435 -33.41 -13.20 46.27
CA GLU A 435 -34.25 -12.00 46.25
C GLU A 435 -35.72 -12.39 46.20
N MET A 436 -36.59 -11.54 46.75
CA MET A 436 -38.04 -11.76 46.64
C MET A 436 -38.43 -11.93 45.18
N ASP A 437 -39.30 -12.90 44.89
CA ASP A 437 -39.82 -13.09 43.55
C ASP A 437 -40.63 -11.86 43.11
N ASP A 438 -40.27 -11.32 41.95
CA ASP A 438 -41.00 -10.22 41.33
C ASP A 438 -42.30 -10.74 40.74
N SER A 439 -43.43 -10.16 41.15
CA SER A 439 -44.74 -10.70 40.80
C SER A 439 -45.17 -10.30 39.39
N SER A 440 -44.56 -10.90 38.36
CA SER A 440 -44.84 -10.73 36.90
C SER A 440 -44.80 -9.27 36.38
N ALA A 441 -44.98 -9.03 35.08
CA ALA A 441 -44.96 -7.68 34.49
C ALA A 441 -46.00 -6.72 35.09
N ASP A 442 -47.04 -7.26 35.74
CA ASP A 442 -48.01 -6.53 36.56
C ASP A 442 -47.39 -5.94 37.84
N ALA A 443 -46.14 -6.29 38.19
CA ALA A 443 -45.43 -5.74 39.35
C ALA A 443 -44.90 -4.33 39.14
N CYS A 444 -44.67 -3.89 37.91
CA CYS A 444 -44.23 -2.50 37.66
C CYS A 444 -45.31 -1.51 38.12
N THR A 445 -46.59 -1.87 37.97
CA THR A 445 -47.73 -1.04 38.39
C THR A 445 -48.02 -1.11 39.89
N SER A 446 -47.37 -2.05 40.59
CA SER A 446 -47.46 -2.15 42.06
C SER A 446 -46.62 -1.10 42.79
N CYS A 447 -45.54 -0.63 42.16
CA CYS A 447 -44.71 0.47 42.65
C CYS A 447 -45.02 1.82 41.96
N HIS A 448 -45.70 1.78 40.81
CA HIS A 448 -46.07 2.96 40.02
C HIS A 448 -47.54 2.90 39.59
N ASP A 449 -48.38 3.87 40.00
CA ASP A 449 -49.83 3.76 39.84
C ASP A 449 -50.28 3.70 38.35
N ASP A 450 -51.13 2.70 38.04
CA ASP A 450 -51.65 2.40 36.70
C ASP A 450 -52.59 3.50 36.16
N SER A 451 -53.07 4.37 37.06
CA SER A 451 -53.91 5.52 36.73
C SER A 451 -53.16 6.64 35.98
N SER A 452 -51.84 6.52 35.79
CA SER A 452 -51.02 7.48 35.05
C SER A 452 -50.92 7.24 33.53
N PHE A 453 -51.57 6.19 33.00
CA PHE A 453 -51.38 5.74 31.62
C PHE A 453 -52.45 6.13 30.60
N GLU A 454 -53.53 6.81 31.00
CA GLU A 454 -54.45 7.45 30.06
C GLU A 454 -54.19 8.94 29.92
N GLY A 455 -53.32 9.27 28.97
CA GLY A 455 -53.32 10.57 28.30
C GLY A 455 -52.86 11.77 29.12
N SER A 456 -51.60 11.81 29.58
CA SER A 456 -50.90 13.11 29.68
C SER A 456 -49.38 12.97 29.82
N ASN A 457 -48.70 13.97 29.25
CA ASN A 457 -47.28 14.28 29.34
C ASN A 457 -46.81 14.61 30.77
N GLY A 458 -46.91 13.70 31.75
CA GLY A 458 -46.74 14.09 33.16
C GLY A 458 -45.87 13.23 34.07
N VAL A 459 -45.54 11.98 33.74
CA VAL A 459 -44.94 11.07 34.75
C VAL A 459 -43.53 10.58 34.39
N LEU A 460 -43.11 10.69 33.12
CA LEU A 460 -41.72 10.37 32.73
C LEU A 460 -40.69 11.30 33.39
N GLU A 461 -41.05 12.54 33.75
CA GLU A 461 -40.14 13.49 34.42
C GLU A 461 -39.90 13.17 35.91
N ASN A 462 -40.84 12.47 36.58
CA ASN A 462 -40.69 12.14 38.00
C ASN A 462 -39.93 10.83 38.23
N VAL A 463 -40.09 9.86 37.33
CA VAL A 463 -39.40 8.55 37.41
C VAL A 463 -38.00 8.62 36.78
N HIS A 464 -37.81 9.45 35.74
CA HIS A 464 -36.51 9.76 35.15
C HIS A 464 -36.19 11.24 35.38
N LYS A 465 -35.52 11.54 36.50
CA LYS A 465 -35.26 12.91 37.02
C LYS A 465 -34.54 13.88 36.07
N GLU A 466 -34.08 13.44 34.89
CA GLU A 466 -33.51 14.30 33.86
C GLU A 466 -34.10 13.90 32.50
N LYS A 467 -34.71 14.88 31.81
CA LYS A 467 -35.47 14.72 30.56
C LYS A 467 -34.82 13.76 29.56
N LEU A 468 -35.48 12.62 29.31
CA LEU A 468 -35.27 11.85 28.09
C LEU A 468 -35.83 12.65 26.90
N SER A 469 -35.04 13.56 26.33
CA SER A 469 -35.47 14.27 25.11
C SER A 469 -35.31 13.35 23.90
N PHE A 470 -36.35 12.60 23.57
CA PHE A 470 -36.43 11.92 22.29
C PHE A 470 -36.96 12.92 21.25
N GLY A 471 -36.09 13.35 20.33
CA GLY A 471 -36.50 14.14 19.17
C GLY A 471 -37.32 13.28 18.20
N GLY A 472 -38.62 13.12 18.46
CA GLY A 472 -39.53 12.38 17.60
C GLY A 472 -40.88 12.12 18.25
N THR A 473 -41.94 12.23 17.44
CA THR A 473 -43.36 12.07 17.83
C THR A 473 -43.66 10.67 18.36
N HIS A 474 -43.50 10.47 19.66
CA HIS A 474 -43.99 9.27 20.35
C HIS A 474 -45.42 9.52 20.80
N SER A 475 -46.39 9.22 19.94
CA SER A 475 -47.77 9.09 20.39
C SER A 475 -47.93 7.73 21.07
N LYS A 476 -47.99 7.74 22.41
CA LYS A 476 -48.24 6.64 23.36
C LYS A 476 -46.98 6.18 24.13
N ASN A 477 -46.74 6.87 25.25
CA ASN A 477 -45.79 6.56 26.31
C ASN A 477 -46.20 5.28 27.07
N ARG A 478 -46.10 4.11 26.44
CA ARG A 478 -46.32 2.84 27.12
C ARG A 478 -44.98 2.18 27.44
N CYS A 479 -44.78 1.76 28.69
CA CYS A 479 -43.53 1.16 29.15
C CYS A 479 -43.12 -0.03 28.27
N GLU A 480 -44.09 -0.85 27.84
CA GLU A 480 -43.95 -1.95 26.88
C GLU A 480 -43.15 -1.58 25.60
N ASN A 481 -43.23 -0.35 25.07
CA ASN A 481 -42.47 0.00 23.87
C ASN A 481 -40.96 0.13 24.08
N CYS A 482 -40.51 0.38 25.31
CA CYS A 482 -39.10 0.41 25.69
C CYS A 482 -38.68 -0.84 26.49
N HIS A 483 -39.64 -1.53 27.10
CA HIS A 483 -39.45 -2.66 28.01
C HIS A 483 -39.98 -4.01 27.46
N ASN A 484 -40.39 -4.10 26.18
CA ASN A 484 -40.86 -5.34 25.54
C ASN A 484 -39.81 -6.48 25.58
N TYR A 485 -38.54 -6.16 25.81
CA TYR A 485 -37.45 -7.12 25.99
C TYR A 485 -37.47 -7.85 27.34
N ILE A 486 -38.42 -7.52 28.21
CA ILE A 486 -38.57 -8.15 29.54
C ILE A 486 -39.58 -9.31 29.50
N THR A 487 -40.44 -9.37 28.47
CA THR A 487 -41.60 -10.28 28.44
C THR A 487 -41.68 -11.20 27.21
N VAL A 488 -40.77 -11.08 26.24
CA VAL A 488 -40.70 -12.00 25.09
C VAL A 488 -39.24 -12.32 24.76
N GLU A 489 -38.96 -13.60 24.56
CA GLU A 489 -37.65 -14.17 24.23
C GLU A 489 -37.03 -13.44 23.01
N ALA A 490 -35.87 -12.79 23.20
CA ALA A 490 -35.19 -12.10 22.10
C ALA A 490 -34.53 -13.13 21.18
N GLY A 491 -34.91 -13.18 19.90
CA GLY A 491 -34.25 -14.00 18.88
C GLY A 491 -32.88 -13.42 18.49
N CYS A 492 -31.91 -14.29 18.17
CA CYS A 492 -30.53 -13.91 17.80
C CYS A 492 -30.44 -12.88 16.66
N SER A 493 -31.46 -12.79 15.80
CA SER A 493 -31.58 -11.83 14.69
C SER A 493 -31.73 -10.37 15.12
N GLN A 494 -31.93 -10.11 16.42
CA GLN A 494 -32.02 -8.75 16.94
C GLN A 494 -30.65 -8.11 17.20
N CYS A 495 -29.58 -8.92 17.26
CA CYS A 495 -28.20 -8.46 17.41
C CYS A 495 -27.31 -8.81 16.19
N HIS A 496 -27.73 -9.72 15.32
CA HIS A 496 -27.02 -10.11 14.11
C HIS A 496 -27.82 -9.73 12.86
N ASP A 497 -27.19 -9.05 11.90
CA ASP A 497 -27.79 -8.72 10.60
C ASP A 497 -27.91 -10.00 9.74
N ASP A 498 -28.93 -10.84 10.00
CA ASP A 498 -29.34 -11.89 9.07
C ASP A 498 -30.88 -12.02 9.02
N PRO A 499 -31.54 -11.80 7.86
CA PRO A 499 -32.98 -11.88 7.74
C PRO A 499 -33.56 -13.31 7.68
N GLU A 500 -32.73 -14.36 7.62
CA GLU A 500 -33.22 -15.75 7.52
C GLU A 500 -32.69 -16.62 8.67
N GLY A 501 -33.38 -16.52 9.81
CA GLY A 501 -33.14 -17.37 10.98
C GLY A 501 -33.40 -18.85 10.68
N ASP A 502 -32.52 -19.72 11.21
CA ASP A 502 -32.87 -20.98 11.89
C ASP A 502 -31.67 -21.91 12.23
N GLN A 503 -30.40 -21.55 12.01
CA GLN A 503 -29.30 -22.53 12.14
C GLN A 503 -28.33 -22.43 13.33
N TYR A 504 -28.55 -21.53 14.30
CA TYR A 504 -27.73 -21.55 15.52
C TYR A 504 -28.60 -21.49 16.76
N ALA A 505 -29.11 -22.66 17.17
CA ALA A 505 -29.79 -22.83 18.45
C ALA A 505 -28.87 -22.56 19.65
N HIS A 506 -27.56 -22.44 19.47
CA HIS A 506 -26.58 -22.22 20.52
C HIS A 506 -25.51 -21.27 19.98
N ALA A 507 -25.58 -19.97 20.30
CA ALA A 507 -24.50 -19.04 20.00
C ALA A 507 -23.35 -19.28 21.00
N PRO A 508 -22.14 -19.69 20.58
CA PRO A 508 -21.01 -19.76 21.48
C PRO A 508 -20.42 -18.35 21.60
N HIS A 509 -20.55 -17.75 22.79
CA HIS A 509 -19.74 -16.59 23.14
C HIS A 509 -18.28 -17.05 23.24
N GLY A 510 -17.56 -16.92 22.14
CA GLY A 510 -16.14 -17.25 22.03
C GLY A 510 -15.84 -18.27 20.94
N SER A 511 -15.81 -17.81 19.68
CA SER A 511 -14.86 -18.22 18.61
C SER A 511 -15.39 -17.97 17.19
N THR A 512 -15.39 -16.71 16.71
CA THR A 512 -15.19 -16.40 15.27
C THR A 512 -14.53 -15.01 15.11
N PRO A 513 -13.60 -14.80 14.15
CA PRO A 513 -12.55 -13.78 14.26
C PRO A 513 -12.83 -12.44 13.55
N SER A 514 -14.03 -12.16 13.03
CA SER A 514 -14.22 -11.06 12.07
C SER A 514 -15.34 -10.06 12.34
N ILE A 515 -15.99 -10.11 13.51
CA ILE A 515 -16.91 -9.05 13.95
C ILE A 515 -16.46 -8.55 15.33
N HIS A 516 -15.64 -7.49 15.32
CA HIS A 516 -15.26 -6.79 16.54
C HIS A 516 -16.38 -5.84 16.96
N TYR A 517 -17.22 -6.26 17.91
CA TYR A 517 -17.89 -5.29 18.77
C TYR A 517 -16.83 -4.75 19.73
N GLN A 518 -16.23 -3.61 19.38
CA GLN A 518 -15.56 -2.80 20.39
C GLN A 518 -16.63 -2.06 21.19
N ALA A 519 -17.15 -2.72 22.22
CA ALA A 519 -17.84 -2.04 23.30
C ALA A 519 -16.85 -1.04 23.91
N LYS A 520 -16.93 0.22 23.50
CA LYS A 520 -15.92 1.24 23.78
C LYS A 520 -15.85 1.68 25.25
N ASN A 521 -16.68 1.13 26.14
CA ASN A 521 -16.64 1.39 27.58
C ASN A 521 -17.26 0.23 28.37
N PHE A 522 -16.60 -0.93 28.39
CA PHE A 522 -16.63 -1.72 29.61
C PHE A 522 -15.75 -0.98 30.62
N ASP A 523 -16.28 -0.59 31.78
CA ASP A 523 -15.41 -0.32 32.92
C ASP A 523 -15.04 -1.68 33.52
N PRO A 524 -13.83 -2.24 33.25
CA PRO A 524 -13.44 -3.54 33.78
C PRO A 524 -13.37 -3.53 35.31
N ASN A 525 -13.43 -2.36 35.95
CA ASN A 525 -13.36 -2.22 37.40
C ASN A 525 -14.73 -2.32 38.09
N PHE A 526 -15.83 -2.39 37.33
CA PHE A 526 -17.17 -2.59 37.87
C PHE A 526 -17.83 -3.82 37.24
N PRO A 527 -18.35 -4.75 38.07
CA PRO A 527 -18.99 -5.95 37.56
C PRO A 527 -20.29 -5.62 36.78
N VAL A 528 -20.90 -6.61 36.14
CA VAL A 528 -22.20 -6.49 35.44
C VAL A 528 -23.30 -7.29 36.16
N ARG A 529 -24.44 -6.64 36.50
CA ARG A 529 -25.55 -7.25 37.26
C ARG A 529 -26.41 -8.13 36.37
N VAL A 530 -26.37 -9.45 36.62
CA VAL A 530 -27.29 -10.42 36.03
C VAL A 530 -27.77 -11.35 37.14
N VAL A 531 -28.98 -11.14 37.62
CA VAL A 531 -29.65 -11.98 38.61
C VAL A 531 -30.81 -12.66 37.90
N GLU A 532 -30.77 -13.97 37.69
CA GLU A 532 -31.97 -14.68 37.23
C GLU A 532 -32.95 -14.72 38.43
N ASN A 533 -34.23 -14.40 38.31
CA ASN A 533 -35.19 -14.80 37.29
C ASN A 533 -35.83 -13.59 36.55
N ARG A 534 -35.45 -13.37 35.29
CA ARG A 534 -36.38 -13.03 34.21
C ARG A 534 -35.89 -13.82 33.01
N SER A 535 -36.59 -14.90 32.70
CA SER A 535 -36.21 -15.81 31.62
C SER A 535 -35.85 -15.05 30.35
N MET A 536 -34.61 -15.23 29.91
CA MET A 536 -34.10 -15.10 28.55
C MET A 536 -33.73 -13.69 28.03
N ASN A 537 -32.41 -13.54 27.82
CA ASN A 537 -31.72 -12.62 26.89
C ASN A 537 -31.53 -11.15 27.31
N ASP A 538 -30.53 -10.99 28.19
CA ASP A 538 -29.43 -10.01 28.16
C ASP A 538 -29.73 -8.53 27.79
N CYS A 539 -30.35 -7.81 28.73
CA CYS A 539 -30.57 -6.35 28.62
C CYS A 539 -29.28 -5.51 28.70
N VAL A 540 -28.14 -6.07 29.12
CA VAL A 540 -26.91 -5.30 29.37
C VAL A 540 -26.25 -4.84 28.07
N ILE A 541 -26.32 -5.64 27.01
CA ILE A 541 -25.80 -5.24 25.70
C ILE A 541 -26.48 -3.97 25.20
N CYS A 542 -27.74 -3.74 25.58
CA CYS A 542 -28.57 -2.63 25.11
C CYS A 542 -28.49 -1.38 26.01
N HIS A 543 -28.18 -1.50 27.30
CA HIS A 543 -28.31 -0.39 28.27
C HIS A 543 -26.99 0.17 28.81
N GLN A 544 -25.84 -0.20 28.24
CA GLN A 544 -24.57 0.48 28.53
C GLN A 544 -24.51 1.89 27.89
N PRO A 545 -23.82 2.86 28.51
CA PRO A 545 -23.49 4.11 27.83
C PRO A 545 -22.71 3.82 26.53
N GLY A 546 -23.30 4.14 25.37
CA GLY A 546 -22.68 3.92 24.06
C GLY A 546 -22.97 2.57 23.39
N SER A 547 -23.86 1.75 23.96
CA SER A 547 -24.25 0.43 23.42
C SER A 547 -24.87 0.46 22.03
N GLY A 548 -25.50 1.58 21.62
CA GLY A 548 -26.13 1.72 20.31
C GLY A 548 -27.13 0.60 20.02
N VAL A 549 -28.32 0.69 20.58
CA VAL A 549 -29.40 -0.25 20.27
C VAL A 549 -30.18 0.23 19.06
N LYS A 550 -30.49 -0.67 18.11
CA LYS A 550 -31.44 -0.38 17.03
C LYS A 550 -32.84 -0.28 17.63
N GLY A 551 -33.41 0.92 17.68
CA GLY A 551 -34.83 1.11 18.01
C GLY A 551 -35.74 0.49 16.94
N TYR A 552 -37.05 0.38 17.23
CA TYR A 552 -38.06 -0.04 16.26
C TYR A 552 -37.96 0.86 15.02
N GLN A 553 -37.54 0.30 13.87
CA GLN A 553 -37.12 0.94 12.59
C GLN A 553 -35.61 1.04 12.30
N GLY A 554 -34.74 0.45 13.11
CA GLY A 554 -33.33 0.22 12.74
C GLY A 554 -32.40 1.43 12.93
N TYR A 555 -32.83 2.48 13.62
CA TYR A 555 -31.97 3.61 13.99
C TYR A 555 -31.32 3.36 15.37
N LEU A 556 -30.00 3.52 15.43
CA LEU A 556 -29.21 3.41 16.65
C LEU A 556 -29.52 4.59 17.59
N THR A 557 -30.17 4.33 18.72
CA THR A 557 -30.29 5.31 19.81
C THR A 557 -29.29 4.96 20.90
N ILE A 558 -28.53 5.97 21.34
CA ILE A 558 -27.54 5.84 22.41
C ILE A 558 -28.27 6.09 23.73
N PRO A 559 -28.37 5.12 24.65
CA PRO A 559 -28.80 5.41 26.02
C PRO A 559 -27.71 6.27 26.67
N THR A 560 -28.05 7.48 27.09
CA THR A 560 -27.08 8.45 27.61
C THR A 560 -26.74 8.25 29.09
N ARG A 561 -27.47 7.40 29.83
CA ARG A 561 -27.18 7.10 31.25
C ARG A 561 -27.68 5.72 31.69
N THR A 562 -26.98 5.16 32.67
CA THR A 562 -27.39 4.02 33.49
C THR A 562 -28.65 4.37 34.27
N LEU A 563 -29.69 3.51 34.18
CA LEU A 563 -30.92 3.65 34.97
C LEU A 563 -30.65 3.22 36.42
N ASN A 564 -30.10 4.12 37.23
CA ASN A 564 -29.70 3.86 38.62
C ASN A 564 -30.85 3.63 39.63
N ASN A 565 -32.12 3.58 39.18
CA ASN A 565 -33.31 3.53 40.06
C ASN A 565 -34.12 2.22 39.95
N HIS A 566 -33.54 1.13 39.44
CA HIS A 566 -34.24 -0.16 39.34
C HIS A 566 -33.53 -1.30 40.08
N ASP A 567 -32.49 -1.00 40.87
CA ASP A 567 -31.89 -1.99 41.77
C ASP A 567 -32.74 -2.10 43.04
N ILE A 568 -33.75 -2.98 42.99
CA ILE A 568 -34.72 -3.18 44.07
C ILE A 568 -34.03 -3.47 45.42
N PRO A 569 -33.04 -4.38 45.52
CA PRO A 569 -32.26 -4.57 46.75
C PRO A 569 -31.56 -3.30 47.27
N GLU A 570 -30.95 -2.50 46.40
CA GLU A 570 -30.30 -1.26 46.83
C GLU A 570 -31.32 -0.20 47.31
N LEU A 571 -32.50 -0.13 46.68
CA LEU A 571 -33.60 0.75 47.12
C LEU A 571 -34.21 0.32 48.46
N HIS A 572 -34.15 -0.98 48.79
CA HIS A 572 -34.68 -1.56 50.02
C HIS A 572 -33.59 -1.89 51.03
N LYS A 573 -32.39 -1.32 50.83
CA LYS A 573 -31.25 -1.50 51.71
C LYS A 573 -31.48 -0.83 53.06
N THR A 574 -31.06 -1.51 54.12
CA THR A 574 -31.04 -0.99 55.48
C THR A 574 -29.61 -0.66 55.88
N GLU A 575 -29.45 0.44 56.62
CA GLU A 575 -28.18 0.86 57.24
C GLU A 575 -28.08 0.37 58.70
N ASP A 576 -28.95 -0.57 59.10
CA ASP A 576 -28.99 -1.09 60.46
C ASP A 576 -27.75 -1.95 60.80
N THR A 577 -27.37 -1.91 62.08
CA THR A 577 -26.31 -2.77 62.62
C THR A 577 -26.62 -4.27 62.54
N CYS A 578 -27.90 -4.63 62.33
CA CYS A 578 -28.39 -6.00 62.14
C CYS A 578 -27.79 -6.68 60.90
N THR A 579 -27.34 -5.89 59.91
CA THR A 579 -26.75 -6.37 58.65
C THR A 579 -25.42 -7.11 58.79
N GLN A 580 -24.89 -7.21 60.01
CA GLN A 580 -23.77 -8.09 60.33
C GLN A 580 -24.16 -9.58 60.31
N CYS A 581 -25.44 -9.89 60.54
CA CYS A 581 -25.98 -11.26 60.61
C CYS A 581 -27.21 -11.48 59.71
N HIS A 582 -27.89 -10.40 59.34
CA HIS A 582 -29.06 -10.40 58.44
C HIS A 582 -28.67 -9.85 57.07
N ALA A 583 -29.48 -10.13 56.06
CA ALA A 583 -29.25 -9.56 54.74
C ALA A 583 -29.38 -8.02 54.78
N LYS A 584 -28.66 -7.34 53.88
CA LYS A 584 -28.57 -5.88 53.85
C LYS A 584 -29.80 -5.22 53.27
N SER A 585 -30.64 -5.95 52.55
CA SER A 585 -31.90 -5.42 52.02
C SER A 585 -33.10 -6.15 52.59
N LEU A 586 -34.22 -5.43 52.70
CA LEU A 586 -35.48 -6.01 53.12
C LEU A 586 -35.98 -7.07 52.13
N THR A 587 -35.66 -6.94 50.84
CA THR A 587 -36.05 -7.93 49.83
C THR A 587 -35.23 -9.20 49.96
N SER A 588 -33.93 -9.09 50.22
CA SER A 588 -33.07 -10.26 50.44
C SER A 588 -33.38 -10.95 51.78
N GLU A 589 -33.59 -10.19 52.87
CA GLU A 589 -33.80 -10.79 54.20
C GLU A 589 -35.12 -11.55 54.27
N HIS A 590 -36.20 -10.99 53.72
CA HIS A 590 -37.51 -11.62 53.78
C HIS A 590 -37.74 -12.68 52.70
N ALA A 591 -36.88 -12.79 51.68
CA ALA A 591 -36.93 -13.88 50.71
C ALA A 591 -36.18 -15.15 51.16
N ARG A 592 -35.63 -15.15 52.38
CA ARG A 592 -34.95 -16.31 52.96
C ARG A 592 -35.96 -17.43 53.25
N GLU A 593 -35.51 -18.68 53.10
CA GLU A 593 -36.36 -19.88 53.24
C GLU A 593 -37.11 -19.99 54.59
N ASP A 594 -36.58 -19.35 55.65
CA ASP A 594 -37.17 -19.33 57.00
C ASP A 594 -38.04 -18.08 57.28
N ARG A 595 -38.40 -17.33 56.23
CA ARG A 595 -39.24 -16.13 56.31
C ARG A 595 -40.50 -16.32 55.49
N THR A 596 -41.61 -16.50 56.20
CA THR A 596 -42.94 -16.62 55.59
C THR A 596 -43.86 -15.55 56.12
N ASP A 597 -44.91 -15.27 55.36
CA ASP A 597 -46.01 -14.43 55.82
C ASP A 597 -46.85 -15.16 56.91
N LYS A 598 -47.93 -14.50 57.34
CA LYS A 598 -48.86 -15.04 58.35
C LYS A 598 -49.58 -16.33 57.93
N ASN A 599 -49.61 -16.65 56.64
CA ASN A 599 -50.23 -17.84 56.08
C ASN A 599 -49.21 -18.96 55.81
N ASN A 600 -47.95 -18.75 56.20
CA ASN A 600 -46.83 -19.66 55.94
C ASN A 600 -46.49 -19.78 54.45
N GLU A 601 -46.76 -18.72 53.67
CA GLU A 601 -46.39 -18.58 52.26
C GLU A 601 -45.12 -17.73 52.13
N GLU A 602 -44.39 -17.90 51.03
CA GLU A 602 -43.19 -17.12 50.73
C GLU A 602 -43.52 -15.61 50.64
N MET A 603 -42.66 -14.77 51.23
CA MET A 603 -42.87 -13.33 51.19
C MET A 603 -42.56 -12.77 49.80
N THR A 604 -43.48 -11.97 49.27
CA THR A 604 -43.33 -11.27 47.99
C THR A 604 -43.46 -9.77 48.20
N CYS A 605 -43.19 -8.97 47.15
CA CYS A 605 -43.43 -7.52 47.18
C CYS A 605 -44.87 -7.18 47.62
N LYS A 606 -45.87 -7.98 47.19
CA LYS A 606 -47.29 -7.80 47.55
C LYS A 606 -47.54 -8.01 49.04
N THR A 607 -46.81 -8.92 49.69
CA THR A 607 -46.93 -9.16 51.13
C THR A 607 -46.71 -7.88 51.93
N CYS A 608 -45.75 -7.06 51.51
CA CYS A 608 -45.44 -5.78 52.16
C CYS A 608 -46.33 -4.64 51.66
N HIS A 609 -46.43 -4.44 50.35
CA HIS A 609 -47.12 -3.28 49.76
C HIS A 609 -48.64 -3.33 49.87
N ASN A 610 -49.23 -4.53 50.02
CA ASN A 610 -50.67 -4.69 50.32
C ASN A 610 -50.94 -4.98 51.79
N SER A 611 -49.93 -4.83 52.67
CA SER A 611 -50.11 -5.05 54.10
C SER A 611 -51.10 -4.05 54.68
N THR A 612 -52.03 -4.54 55.50
CA THR A 612 -52.93 -3.70 56.30
C THR A 612 -52.42 -3.47 57.71
N ASP A 613 -51.22 -3.97 58.04
CA ASP A 613 -50.58 -3.71 59.34
C ASP A 613 -50.21 -2.23 59.45
N PRO A 614 -50.77 -1.47 60.41
CA PRO A 614 -50.50 -0.03 60.56
C PRO A 614 -49.02 0.30 60.73
N VAL A 615 -48.21 -0.62 61.25
CA VAL A 615 -46.77 -0.43 61.45
C VAL A 615 -46.02 -0.52 60.11
N VAL A 616 -46.34 -1.53 59.30
CA VAL A 616 -45.75 -1.73 57.97
C VAL A 616 -46.17 -0.61 57.01
N VAL A 617 -47.45 -0.25 56.99
CA VAL A 617 -47.98 0.86 56.17
C VAL A 617 -47.26 2.17 56.50
N LYS A 618 -47.02 2.45 57.79
CA LYS A 618 -46.31 3.65 58.22
C LYS A 618 -44.84 3.63 57.79
N ALA A 619 -44.15 2.49 57.93
CA ALA A 619 -42.75 2.36 57.50
C ALA A 619 -42.58 2.59 55.99
N ILE A 620 -43.48 2.03 55.17
CA ILE A 620 -43.50 2.23 53.72
C ILE A 620 -43.77 3.71 53.38
N SER A 621 -44.78 4.33 54.01
CA SER A 621 -45.11 5.75 53.79
C SER A 621 -43.97 6.70 54.17
N ASP A 622 -43.19 6.34 55.18
CA ASP A 622 -42.05 7.14 55.64
C ASP A 622 -40.76 6.85 54.84
N GLY A 623 -40.78 5.86 53.93
CA GLY A 623 -39.59 5.38 53.23
C GLY A 623 -38.54 4.80 54.17
N ASN A 624 -38.94 4.29 55.33
CA ASN A 624 -38.04 3.85 56.38
C ASN A 624 -37.73 2.35 56.27
N THR A 625 -36.56 2.01 55.72
CA THR A 625 -36.10 0.63 55.53
C THR A 625 -35.51 -0.03 56.78
N SER A 626 -35.48 0.66 57.93
CA SER A 626 -34.90 0.11 59.16
C SER A 626 -35.76 -1.02 59.73
N CYS A 627 -35.18 -2.14 60.16
CA CYS A 627 -35.87 -3.31 60.70
C CYS A 627 -36.74 -2.94 61.92
N SER A 628 -36.29 -2.01 62.77
CA SER A 628 -37.05 -1.56 63.95
C SER A 628 -38.30 -0.76 63.63
N SER A 629 -38.45 -0.28 62.39
CA SER A 629 -39.66 0.45 61.98
C SER A 629 -40.87 -0.50 61.90
N CYS A 630 -40.64 -1.77 61.56
CA CYS A 630 -41.66 -2.82 61.42
C CYS A 630 -41.65 -3.84 62.56
N HIS A 631 -40.50 -4.14 63.16
CA HIS A 631 -40.36 -5.20 64.15
C HIS A 631 -40.15 -4.65 65.58
N LYS A 632 -41.15 -4.87 66.44
CA LYS A 632 -41.15 -4.39 67.84
C LYS A 632 -40.33 -5.26 68.82
N GLN A 633 -40.01 -6.50 68.45
CA GLN A 633 -39.15 -7.40 69.22
C GLN A 633 -37.97 -7.86 68.36
N LEU A 634 -36.93 -7.04 68.33
CA LEU A 634 -35.62 -7.44 67.81
C LEU A 634 -34.90 -8.18 68.95
N HIS A 635 -35.14 -9.48 69.05
CA HIS A 635 -34.56 -10.46 69.98
C HIS A 635 -33.81 -9.86 71.20
N ASN A 636 -34.51 -9.68 72.32
CA ASN A 636 -33.89 -9.38 73.61
C ASN A 636 -33.07 -10.59 74.11
N GLY A 637 -31.75 -10.61 73.85
CA GLY A 637 -30.80 -11.44 74.60
C GLY A 637 -29.96 -12.49 73.84
N VAL A 638 -29.94 -12.53 72.51
CA VAL A 638 -29.30 -13.65 71.76
C VAL A 638 -27.81 -13.40 71.42
N HIS A 639 -27.25 -12.23 71.70
CA HIS A 639 -25.83 -11.95 71.41
C HIS A 639 -24.83 -12.77 72.25
N SER A 640 -25.24 -13.35 73.40
CA SER A 640 -24.37 -14.23 74.20
C SER A 640 -24.17 -15.62 73.59
N ASP A 641 -25.09 -16.11 72.75
CA ASP A 641 -25.02 -17.45 72.15
C ASP A 641 -24.35 -17.49 70.77
N CYS A 642 -24.27 -16.36 70.04
CA CYS A 642 -23.50 -16.29 68.78
C CYS A 642 -21.99 -16.52 68.97
N LYS A 643 -21.48 -16.44 70.20
CA LYS A 643 -20.10 -16.80 70.52
C LYS A 643 -19.78 -18.28 70.25
N LYS A 644 -20.79 -19.17 70.17
CA LYS A 644 -20.60 -20.59 69.84
C LYS A 644 -20.35 -20.85 68.35
N CYS A 645 -20.90 -20.00 67.46
CA CYS A 645 -20.70 -20.15 66.00
C CYS A 645 -19.41 -19.50 65.49
N HIS A 646 -18.76 -18.64 66.29
CA HIS A 646 -17.48 -17.99 65.97
C HIS A 646 -16.29 -18.55 66.75
N ILE A 647 -16.28 -19.85 67.09
CA ILE A 647 -15.14 -20.44 67.83
C ILE A 647 -13.91 -20.69 66.95
N ASN A 648 -14.00 -20.67 65.60
CA ASN A 648 -12.82 -20.91 64.75
C ASN A 648 -12.74 -19.93 63.57
N SER A 649 -12.49 -18.66 63.83
CA SER A 649 -12.09 -17.71 62.80
C SER A 649 -11.01 -16.74 63.32
N TYR A 650 -9.79 -17.27 63.43
CA TYR A 650 -8.56 -16.51 63.16
C TYR A 650 -7.93 -17.12 61.92
#